data_AF-A0A1M6LPF4-F1
#
_entry.id   AF-A0A1M6LPF4-F1
#
_cell.length_a   1.000
_cell.length_b   1.000
_cell.length_c   1.000
_cell.angle_alpha   90.00
_cell.angle_beta   90.00
_cell.angle_gamma   90.00
#
_symmetry.space_group_name_H-M   'P 1'
#
loop_
_entity.id
_entity.type
_entity.pdbx_description
1 polymer ?
#
loop_
_entity_poly.entity_id
_entity_poly.type
_entity_poly.pdbx_seq_one_letter_code
_entity_poly.pdbx_strand_id
1 'polypeptide(L)'
;MFNFYKKSSAKNLESVFAKAEKFTYNKGELLAVQFEKTHYYFMLQEGEVSVFSTMGGDHKKRIELGRYSALNSPLGLDVINEPYRYDSSIEAVSDKVTVLRWNQKTLNAFLDKNIDLAMLFYEHINTNALSLIKESSYLFANTAMITKNNDTTQKASKGYDSPLGFDEDEMVVFLLQSPFFEVFEEEDLRALSKHISRKQYKVGKIIDLQDEVSKGINILRVGDIRFSRFNGEGDERYKVSLRAISTPGYLLGPSGFLGAENVMTTRAKKDSVILHLPYDALKNQSKKRPEFGLKLQKRVSWLLNNQLRGLRARLISAQFNEEVTVSTNLIESNRASLALSSPLHKVPHLLSFKHTIPDGLSILHHVELNGGGIEKNIASLCLDNLHDTQREVNFYENLQDIYNTVISAPAIMMADKVHKECIKLSKTTFDQVATYVKGKENIPETPGNLFVYNHLLNPPYYALPNQFQINLDCHFLSTIVADAYNEEVVMKIVRSGREIEHGHQSYYERLGYINAYSEESENSDSFEKNERVSDQIEEFLTEFNNVIIGPENTSYTTDQSPGVFNADVFERILEMEREPLIVPVVMANFDQRIRNNKFACEIKEPFLLSEKMKEMNIDNVKSFLVNYRKEFKTYVKALQEEAS
;
A
#
# COMPACT_ATOMS: atom_id res chain seq x y z
N MET A 1 10.50 -32.18 17.61
CA MET A 1 9.26 -31.42 17.90
C MET A 1 9.25 -31.12 19.39
N PHE A 2 9.71 -29.93 19.79
CA PHE A 2 9.91 -29.56 21.19
C PHE A 2 8.71 -28.75 21.68
N ASN A 3 7.62 -29.46 22.01
CA ASN A 3 6.52 -28.94 22.83
C ASN A 3 7.00 -28.70 24.27
N PHE A 4 6.30 -27.90 25.09
CA PHE A 4 6.61 -27.85 26.52
C PHE A 4 6.65 -29.24 27.20
N TYR A 5 6.05 -30.29 26.62
CA TYR A 5 5.85 -31.57 27.29
C TYR A 5 6.07 -32.85 26.45
N LYS A 6 6.68 -33.84 27.12
CA LYS A 6 6.73 -35.29 26.78
C LYS A 6 5.32 -35.92 26.84
N LYS A 7 5.19 -37.15 26.30
CA LYS A 7 4.04 -38.08 26.35
C LYS A 7 3.19 -38.15 27.63
N SER A 8 3.64 -37.62 28.78
CA SER A 8 2.89 -37.59 30.05
C SER A 8 1.78 -36.52 30.12
N SER A 9 1.75 -35.53 29.22
CA SER A 9 0.72 -34.45 29.23
C SER A 9 -0.60 -34.83 28.53
N ALA A 10 -0.61 -35.83 27.64
CA ALA A 10 -1.82 -36.25 26.93
C ALA A 10 -2.92 -36.76 27.87
N LYS A 11 -2.53 -37.50 28.93
CA LYS A 11 -3.45 -37.97 29.97
C LYS A 11 -4.12 -36.85 30.78
N ASN A 12 -3.51 -35.66 30.84
CA ASN A 12 -4.06 -34.55 31.62
C ASN A 12 -5.14 -33.78 30.84
N LEU A 13 -4.98 -33.62 29.52
CA LEU A 13 -5.98 -32.97 28.65
C LEU A 13 -7.24 -33.82 28.42
N GLU A 14 -7.17 -35.14 28.60
CA GLU A 14 -8.33 -36.04 28.53
C GLU A 14 -9.49 -35.54 29.41
N SER A 15 -9.19 -35.00 30.59
CA SER A 15 -10.19 -34.45 31.50
C SER A 15 -10.92 -33.22 30.93
N VAL A 16 -10.24 -32.38 30.14
CA VAL A 16 -10.84 -31.24 29.43
C VAL A 16 -11.66 -31.73 28.25
N PHE A 17 -11.13 -32.67 27.47
CA PHE A 17 -11.79 -33.21 26.28
C PHE A 17 -13.02 -34.04 26.62
N ALA A 18 -13.03 -34.73 27.76
CA ALA A 18 -14.20 -35.43 28.28
C ALA A 18 -15.35 -34.49 28.67
N LYS A 19 -15.11 -33.18 28.81
CA LYS A 19 -16.15 -32.16 29.01
C LYS A 19 -16.71 -31.61 27.70
N ALA A 20 -16.19 -32.04 26.55
CA ALA A 20 -16.67 -31.64 25.25
C ALA A 20 -17.86 -32.49 24.81
N GLU A 21 -18.79 -31.86 24.11
CA GLU A 21 -19.81 -32.57 23.35
C GLU A 21 -19.29 -32.83 21.94
N LYS A 22 -19.55 -34.02 21.40
CA LYS A 22 -19.26 -34.34 20.00
C LYS A 22 -20.48 -33.99 19.15
N PHE A 23 -20.30 -33.10 18.17
CA PHE A 23 -21.37 -32.68 17.28
C PHE A 23 -21.00 -32.97 15.83
N THR A 24 -21.99 -33.29 15.00
CA THR A 24 -21.80 -33.56 13.57
C THR A 24 -22.64 -32.58 12.75
N TYR A 25 -22.03 -32.05 11.69
CA TYR A 25 -22.65 -31.15 10.73
C TYR A 25 -22.63 -31.80 9.34
N ASN A 26 -23.68 -31.57 8.57
CA ASN A 26 -23.77 -31.95 7.17
C ASN A 26 -23.20 -30.83 6.29
N LYS A 27 -22.82 -31.19 5.06
CA LYS A 27 -22.36 -30.22 4.06
C LYS A 27 -23.33 -29.03 3.90
N GLY A 28 -22.79 -27.83 3.94
CA GLY A 28 -23.53 -26.57 3.83
C GLY A 28 -24.10 -26.03 5.15
N GLU A 29 -24.02 -26.78 6.25
CA GLU A 29 -24.45 -26.27 7.55
C GLU A 29 -23.43 -25.30 8.15
N LEU A 30 -23.92 -24.23 8.79
CA LEU A 30 -23.10 -23.22 9.45
C LEU A 30 -22.79 -23.65 10.88
N LEU A 31 -21.49 -23.74 11.19
CA LEU A 31 -20.98 -23.94 12.55
C LEU A 31 -20.96 -22.61 13.31
N ALA A 32 -20.69 -21.52 12.60
CA ALA A 32 -20.56 -20.17 13.13
C ALA A 32 -21.00 -19.15 12.07
N VAL A 33 -21.58 -18.05 12.53
CA VAL A 33 -21.99 -16.93 11.69
C VAL A 33 -21.23 -15.68 12.11
N GLN A 34 -20.71 -14.97 11.12
CA GLN A 34 -19.99 -13.71 11.31
C GLN A 34 -20.80 -12.72 12.17
N PHE A 35 -20.11 -12.10 13.13
CA PHE A 35 -20.63 -11.15 14.13
C PHE A 35 -21.61 -11.72 15.15
N GLU A 36 -22.06 -12.97 15.04
CA GLU A 36 -22.90 -13.56 16.08
C GLU A 36 -22.13 -13.75 17.39
N LYS A 37 -22.85 -13.56 18.50
CA LYS A 37 -22.33 -13.85 19.83
C LYS A 37 -22.26 -15.36 20.00
N THR A 38 -21.12 -15.86 20.43
CA THR A 38 -20.94 -17.28 20.68
C THR A 38 -20.95 -17.61 22.17
N HIS A 39 -21.32 -18.86 22.45
CA HIS A 39 -21.20 -19.48 23.76
C HIS A 39 -20.39 -20.76 23.71
N TYR A 40 -19.80 -21.09 22.56
CA TYR A 40 -19.17 -22.36 22.31
C TYR A 40 -17.78 -22.19 21.71
N TYR A 41 -16.86 -23.02 22.19
CA TYR A 41 -15.57 -23.26 21.58
C TYR A 41 -15.65 -24.51 20.72
N PHE A 42 -15.12 -24.46 19.50
CA PHE A 42 -15.15 -25.57 18.55
C PHE A 42 -13.75 -26.02 18.18
N MET A 43 -13.58 -27.33 18.05
CA MET A 43 -12.35 -27.95 17.58
C MET A 43 -12.67 -29.04 16.58
N LEU A 44 -12.07 -28.97 15.39
CA LEU A 44 -12.30 -29.92 14.31
C LEU A 44 -11.77 -31.31 14.68
N GLN A 45 -12.54 -32.36 14.42
CA GLN A 45 -12.14 -33.76 14.62
C GLN A 45 -12.10 -34.55 13.32
N GLU A 46 -13.03 -34.27 12.39
CA GLU A 46 -13.16 -34.98 11.12
C GLU A 46 -13.85 -34.08 10.09
N GLY A 47 -13.48 -34.24 8.82
CA GLY A 47 -14.05 -33.46 7.71
C GLY A 47 -13.33 -32.14 7.46
N GLU A 48 -13.85 -31.36 6.52
CA GLU A 48 -13.33 -30.05 6.12
C GLU A 48 -14.37 -28.96 6.36
N VAL A 49 -13.91 -27.81 6.85
CA VAL A 49 -14.72 -26.58 6.97
C VAL A 49 -14.13 -25.45 6.13
N SER A 50 -14.99 -24.56 5.64
CA SER A 50 -14.63 -23.31 4.97
C SER A 50 -14.92 -22.14 5.89
N VAL A 51 -13.99 -21.20 5.97
CA VAL A 51 -14.18 -19.93 6.67
C VAL A 51 -14.40 -18.83 5.65
N PHE A 52 -15.40 -17.99 5.84
CA PHE A 52 -15.73 -16.93 4.90
C PHE A 52 -16.17 -15.63 5.57
N SER A 53 -15.89 -14.50 4.92
CA SER A 53 -16.45 -13.18 5.27
C SER A 53 -17.59 -12.83 4.33
N THR A 54 -18.60 -12.13 4.85
CA THR A 54 -19.65 -11.52 4.04
C THR A 54 -19.48 -10.00 4.07
N MET A 55 -19.30 -9.39 2.90
CA MET A 55 -19.01 -7.96 2.75
C MET A 55 -20.03 -7.26 1.84
N GLY A 56 -20.22 -5.95 2.05
CA GLY A 56 -21.11 -5.11 1.25
C GLY A 56 -22.57 -5.23 1.71
N GLY A 57 -23.17 -4.09 2.11
CA GLY A 57 -24.54 -4.02 2.63
C GLY A 57 -25.59 -4.72 1.77
N ASP A 58 -26.12 -4.03 0.75
CA ASP A 58 -27.21 -4.55 -0.10
C ASP A 58 -26.73 -5.58 -1.15
N HIS A 59 -25.42 -5.64 -1.44
CA HIS A 59 -24.81 -6.64 -2.31
C HIS A 59 -23.79 -7.47 -1.52
N LYS A 60 -24.30 -8.46 -0.77
CA LYS A 60 -23.49 -9.38 0.04
C LYS A 60 -22.57 -10.23 -0.85
N LYS A 61 -21.29 -9.85 -0.92
CA LYS A 61 -20.23 -10.70 -1.49
C LYS A 61 -19.74 -11.67 -0.41
N ARG A 62 -19.74 -12.97 -0.72
CA ARG A 62 -19.17 -14.03 0.13
C ARG A 62 -17.73 -14.32 -0.32
N ILE A 63 -16.79 -14.25 0.60
CA ILE A 63 -15.36 -14.40 0.32
C ILE A 63 -14.80 -15.54 1.17
N GLU A 64 -14.29 -16.59 0.54
CA GLU A 64 -13.61 -17.69 1.25
C GLU A 64 -12.22 -17.22 1.73
N LEU A 65 -12.00 -17.32 3.04
CA LEU A 65 -10.79 -16.89 3.74
C LEU A 65 -9.84 -18.06 4.06
N GLY A 66 -10.29 -19.28 3.82
CA GLY A 66 -9.51 -20.51 4.02
C GLY A 66 -10.38 -21.74 4.18
N ARG A 67 -9.78 -22.91 3.99
CA ARG A 67 -10.37 -24.22 4.30
C ARG A 67 -9.48 -24.98 5.27
N TYR A 68 -10.09 -25.60 6.25
CA TYR A 68 -9.40 -26.27 7.34
C TYR A 68 -9.88 -27.71 7.46
N SER A 69 -8.93 -28.64 7.41
CA SER A 69 -9.18 -30.10 7.53
C SER A 69 -8.26 -30.78 8.55
N ALA A 70 -7.30 -30.05 9.13
CA ALA A 70 -6.37 -30.61 10.10
C ALA A 70 -7.07 -30.97 11.42
N LEU A 71 -6.74 -32.15 11.95
CA LEU A 71 -7.22 -32.62 13.24
C LEU A 71 -6.88 -31.62 14.35
N ASN A 72 -7.84 -31.35 15.23
CA ASN A 72 -7.75 -30.39 16.34
C ASN A 72 -7.61 -28.92 15.91
N SER A 73 -7.93 -28.59 14.66
CA SER A 73 -7.99 -27.18 14.24
C SER A 73 -8.99 -26.40 15.09
N PRO A 74 -8.57 -25.29 15.72
CA PRO A 74 -9.46 -24.46 16.51
C PRO A 74 -10.36 -23.65 15.57
N LEU A 75 -11.68 -23.78 15.70
CA LEU A 75 -12.64 -23.13 14.82
C LEU A 75 -13.18 -21.88 15.51
N GLY A 76 -12.62 -20.71 15.13
CA GLY A 76 -12.93 -19.40 15.68
C GLY A 76 -12.10 -19.06 16.93
N LEU A 77 -10.90 -18.49 16.74
CA LEU A 77 -10.03 -18.05 17.84
C LEU A 77 -10.57 -16.80 18.56
N ASP A 78 -11.50 -16.08 17.92
CA ASP A 78 -12.16 -14.89 18.46
C ASP A 78 -12.97 -15.18 19.72
N VAL A 79 -13.38 -16.43 19.92
CA VAL A 79 -14.18 -16.86 21.07
C VAL A 79 -13.37 -16.96 22.36
N ILE A 80 -12.04 -16.82 22.29
CA ILE A 80 -11.14 -16.88 23.43
C ILE A 80 -11.16 -15.57 24.24
N ASN A 81 -11.47 -14.44 23.59
CA ASN A 81 -11.42 -13.11 24.19
C ASN A 81 -12.79 -12.40 24.09
N GLU A 82 -13.09 -11.56 25.08
CA GLU A 82 -14.29 -10.72 25.01
C GLU A 82 -14.26 -9.83 23.76
N PRO A 83 -15.41 -9.60 23.09
CA PRO A 83 -16.79 -9.89 23.52
C PRO A 83 -17.35 -11.25 23.06
N TYR A 84 -16.50 -12.21 22.68
CA TYR A 84 -16.89 -13.56 22.25
C TYR A 84 -17.82 -13.55 21.02
N ARG A 85 -17.36 -12.95 19.93
CA ARG A 85 -18.06 -12.91 18.64
C ARG A 85 -17.17 -13.45 17.54
N TYR A 86 -17.76 -14.13 16.56
CA TYR A 86 -17.01 -14.59 15.40
C TYR A 86 -16.67 -13.43 14.45
N ASP A 87 -15.43 -13.39 13.97
CA ASP A 87 -15.00 -12.43 12.95
C ASP A 87 -15.45 -12.83 11.53
N SER A 88 -15.76 -14.12 11.35
CA SER A 88 -16.03 -14.78 10.07
C SER A 88 -17.04 -15.91 10.29
N SER A 89 -17.76 -16.29 9.24
CA SER A 89 -18.62 -17.47 9.26
C SER A 89 -17.81 -18.74 8.98
N ILE A 90 -18.29 -19.88 9.48
CA ILE A 90 -17.67 -21.20 9.29
C ILE A 90 -18.74 -22.17 8.79
N GLU A 91 -18.51 -22.80 7.65
CA GLU A 91 -19.44 -23.75 7.00
C GLU A 91 -18.78 -25.12 6.82
N ALA A 92 -19.56 -26.19 7.02
CA ALA A 92 -19.14 -27.55 6.72
C ALA A 92 -19.06 -27.78 5.20
N VAL A 93 -17.93 -28.27 4.70
CA VAL A 93 -17.69 -28.49 3.26
C VAL A 93 -17.80 -29.98 2.89
N SER A 94 -17.31 -30.86 3.76
CA SER A 94 -17.44 -32.30 3.59
C SER A 94 -18.88 -32.77 3.89
N ASP A 95 -19.27 -33.92 3.33
CA ASP A 95 -20.58 -34.53 3.58
C ASP A 95 -20.87 -34.72 5.08
N LYS A 96 -19.81 -35.00 5.85
CA LYS A 96 -19.85 -35.10 7.30
C LYS A 96 -18.65 -34.36 7.91
N VAL A 97 -18.94 -33.41 8.79
CA VAL A 97 -17.94 -32.71 9.61
C VAL A 97 -18.23 -32.98 11.07
N THR A 98 -17.21 -33.38 11.83
CA THR A 98 -17.34 -33.67 13.26
C THR A 98 -16.46 -32.72 14.06
N VAL A 99 -17.02 -32.15 15.12
CA VAL A 99 -16.32 -31.22 16.01
C VAL A 99 -16.50 -31.60 17.48
N LEU A 100 -15.52 -31.24 18.30
CA LEU A 100 -15.70 -31.10 19.74
C LEU A 100 -16.23 -29.70 20.03
N ARG A 101 -17.23 -29.62 20.89
CA ARG A 101 -17.90 -28.39 21.31
C ARG A 101 -17.89 -28.27 22.82
N TRP A 102 -17.37 -27.17 23.36
CA TRP A 102 -17.46 -26.86 24.79
C TRP A 102 -18.32 -25.64 25.01
N ASN A 103 -19.19 -25.68 26.04
CA ASN A 103 -19.77 -24.44 26.56
C ASN A 103 -18.67 -23.59 27.21
N GLN A 104 -18.52 -22.37 26.73
CA GLN A 104 -17.44 -21.47 27.11
C GLN A 104 -17.43 -21.13 28.61
N LYS A 105 -18.60 -20.83 29.21
CA LYS A 105 -18.68 -20.49 30.64
C LYS A 105 -18.25 -21.66 31.50
N THR A 106 -18.72 -22.87 31.15
CA THR A 106 -18.38 -24.10 31.87
C THR A 106 -16.90 -24.46 31.70
N LEU A 107 -16.36 -24.32 30.49
CA LEU A 107 -14.95 -24.57 30.21
C LEU A 107 -14.06 -23.61 30.99
N ASN A 108 -14.33 -22.30 30.92
CA ASN A 108 -13.57 -21.29 31.65
C ASN A 108 -13.61 -21.54 33.15
N ALA A 109 -14.79 -21.78 33.74
CA ALA A 109 -14.92 -22.09 35.16
C ALA A 109 -14.17 -23.37 35.59
N PHE A 110 -13.99 -24.33 34.68
CA PHE A 110 -13.20 -25.54 34.91
C PHE A 110 -11.69 -25.28 34.84
N LEU A 111 -11.26 -24.51 33.83
CA LEU A 111 -9.86 -24.15 33.62
C LEU A 111 -9.36 -23.19 34.71
N ASP A 112 -10.17 -22.23 35.15
CA ASP A 112 -9.81 -21.27 36.20
C ASP A 112 -9.53 -21.96 37.56
N LYS A 113 -10.10 -23.15 37.78
CA LYS A 113 -9.81 -23.98 38.97
C LYS A 113 -8.51 -24.78 38.87
N ASN A 114 -7.92 -24.89 37.67
CA ASN A 114 -6.77 -25.74 37.38
C ASN A 114 -5.80 -25.02 36.45
N ILE A 115 -4.98 -24.12 36.98
CA ILE A 115 -4.08 -23.25 36.20
C ILE A 115 -3.14 -24.06 35.29
N ASP A 116 -2.54 -25.14 35.79
CA ASP A 116 -1.64 -25.98 34.98
C ASP A 116 -2.38 -26.61 33.78
N LEU A 117 -3.61 -27.06 33.99
CA LEU A 117 -4.44 -27.64 32.95
C LEU A 117 -4.88 -26.58 31.93
N ALA A 118 -5.21 -25.37 32.40
CA ALA A 118 -5.52 -24.23 31.56
C ALA A 118 -4.35 -23.85 30.67
N MET A 119 -3.14 -23.78 31.23
CA MET A 119 -1.92 -23.51 30.46
C MET A 119 -1.71 -24.55 29.35
N LEU A 120 -1.86 -25.84 29.66
CA LEU A 120 -1.74 -26.92 28.68
C LEU A 120 -2.81 -26.84 27.58
N PHE A 121 -4.04 -26.49 27.96
CA PHE A 121 -5.13 -26.35 27.00
C PHE A 121 -4.86 -25.20 26.02
N TYR A 122 -4.50 -24.01 26.51
CA TYR A 122 -4.21 -22.87 25.64
C TYR A 122 -2.94 -23.09 24.80
N GLU A 123 -1.91 -23.75 25.31
CA GLU A 123 -0.74 -24.13 24.51
C GLU A 123 -1.15 -25.06 23.34
N HIS A 124 -2.02 -26.04 23.61
CA HIS A 124 -2.56 -26.91 22.58
C HIS A 124 -3.33 -26.11 21.51
N ILE A 125 -4.18 -25.17 21.94
CA ILE A 125 -4.88 -24.28 21.00
C ILE A 125 -3.90 -23.44 20.18
N ASN A 126 -2.92 -22.82 20.83
CA ASN A 126 -1.95 -21.94 20.18
C ASN A 126 -1.10 -22.67 19.14
N THR A 127 -0.71 -23.91 19.45
CA THR A 127 0.05 -24.75 18.52
C THR A 127 -0.74 -25.07 17.25
N ASN A 128 -2.02 -25.45 17.39
CA ASN A 128 -2.88 -25.72 16.23
C ASN A 128 -3.29 -24.44 15.48
N ALA A 129 -3.46 -23.32 16.20
CA ALA A 129 -3.74 -22.02 15.62
C ALA A 129 -2.60 -21.50 14.72
N LEU A 130 -1.35 -21.82 15.04
CA LEU A 130 -0.20 -21.47 14.19
C LEU A 130 -0.30 -22.12 12.80
N SER A 131 -0.84 -23.34 12.71
CA SER A 131 -1.09 -24.02 11.43
C SER A 131 -2.09 -23.26 10.57
N LEU A 132 -3.14 -22.69 11.18
CA LEU A 132 -4.11 -21.85 10.45
C LEU A 132 -3.45 -20.61 9.84
N ILE A 133 -2.50 -19.99 10.55
CA ILE A 133 -1.71 -18.87 10.02
C ILE A 133 -0.85 -19.34 8.85
N LYS A 134 -0.23 -20.53 8.95
CA LYS A 134 0.56 -21.12 7.86
C LYS A 134 -0.31 -21.32 6.60
N GLU A 135 -1.47 -21.93 6.75
CA GLU A 135 -2.43 -22.17 5.66
C GLU A 135 -2.98 -20.87 5.06
N SER A 136 -3.46 -19.93 5.88
CA SER A 136 -3.95 -18.64 5.38
C SER A 136 -2.84 -17.80 4.72
N SER A 137 -1.60 -17.87 5.22
CA SER A 137 -0.47 -17.20 4.57
C SER A 137 -0.09 -17.84 3.23
N TYR A 138 -0.25 -19.16 3.10
CA TYR A 138 -0.05 -19.88 1.85
C TYR A 138 -1.12 -19.49 0.82
N LEU A 139 -2.40 -19.49 1.22
CA LEU A 139 -3.51 -19.06 0.36
C LEU A 139 -3.34 -17.62 -0.12
N PHE A 140 -2.98 -16.69 0.77
CA PHE A 140 -2.69 -15.32 0.40
C PHE A 140 -1.56 -15.23 -0.64
N ALA A 141 -0.45 -15.93 -0.41
CA ALA A 141 0.68 -15.90 -1.32
C ALA A 141 0.36 -16.50 -2.70
N ASN A 142 -0.60 -17.42 -2.81
CA ASN A 142 -1.05 -17.95 -4.11
C ASN A 142 -2.07 -17.04 -4.81
N THR A 143 -2.66 -16.09 -4.10
CA THR A 143 -3.69 -15.18 -4.62
C THR A 143 -3.11 -13.81 -5.00
N ALA A 144 -2.11 -13.34 -4.26
CA ALA A 144 -1.50 -12.03 -4.48
C ALA A 144 -0.61 -11.99 -5.73
N MET A 145 -0.45 -10.80 -6.33
CA MET A 145 0.47 -10.61 -7.46
C MET A 145 1.89 -11.10 -7.11
N ILE A 146 2.38 -12.01 -7.95
CA ILE A 146 3.58 -12.81 -7.70
C ILE A 146 4.82 -12.03 -8.15
N THR A 147 5.78 -11.82 -7.26
CA THR A 147 7.15 -11.46 -7.69
C THR A 147 7.96 -12.74 -7.87
N LYS A 148 8.30 -13.06 -9.13
CA LYS A 148 9.26 -14.15 -9.43
C LYS A 148 10.60 -13.81 -8.78
N ASN A 149 11.17 -14.76 -8.05
CA ASN A 149 12.44 -14.55 -7.36
C ASN A 149 13.37 -15.74 -7.59
N ASN A 150 14.53 -15.47 -8.15
CA ASN A 150 15.54 -16.48 -8.47
C ASN A 150 16.53 -16.75 -7.31
N ASP A 151 16.36 -16.07 -6.17
CA ASP A 151 17.32 -16.14 -5.07
C ASP A 151 17.11 -17.41 -4.21
N THR A 152 17.88 -18.46 -4.55
CA THR A 152 17.71 -19.83 -4.04
C THR A 152 18.43 -20.10 -2.71
N THR A 153 19.30 -19.21 -2.22
CA THR A 153 20.10 -19.45 -1.00
C THR A 153 20.04 -18.29 0.00
N GLN A 154 19.04 -18.32 0.87
CA GLN A 154 18.91 -17.38 1.98
C GLN A 154 19.36 -18.02 3.30
N LYS A 155 20.01 -17.22 4.17
CA LYS A 155 20.39 -17.61 5.53
C LYS A 155 20.05 -16.51 6.51
N ALA A 156 19.54 -16.89 7.69
CA ALA A 156 19.32 -15.96 8.78
C ALA A 156 20.66 -15.37 9.28
N SER A 157 20.68 -14.06 9.52
CA SER A 157 21.81 -13.37 10.14
C SER A 157 21.71 -13.51 11.66
N LYS A 158 22.84 -13.71 12.34
CA LYS A 158 22.87 -13.66 13.81
C LYS A 158 22.65 -12.24 14.37
N GLY A 159 22.80 -11.22 13.52
CA GLY A 159 22.90 -9.83 13.95
C GLY A 159 24.22 -9.53 14.66
N TYR A 160 24.41 -8.27 15.05
CA TYR A 160 25.53 -7.86 15.90
C TYR A 160 25.03 -7.58 17.30
N ASP A 161 25.62 -8.23 18.29
CA ASP A 161 25.35 -7.92 19.70
C ASP A 161 25.84 -6.51 20.02
N SER A 162 25.08 -5.80 20.85
CA SER A 162 25.45 -4.45 21.29
C SER A 162 24.91 -4.20 22.69
N PRO A 163 25.48 -3.25 23.45
CA PRO A 163 24.97 -2.90 24.77
C PRO A 163 23.48 -2.56 24.68
N LEU A 164 22.70 -3.07 25.65
CA LEU A 164 21.26 -2.87 25.73
C LEU A 164 20.90 -1.39 25.63
N GLY A 165 21.69 -0.52 26.27
CA GLY A 165 21.44 0.93 26.25
C GLY A 165 20.06 1.28 26.78
N PHE A 166 19.55 0.44 27.68
CA PHE A 166 18.44 0.67 28.59
C PHE A 166 18.85 0.11 29.94
N ASP A 167 18.52 0.82 31.01
CA ASP A 167 18.47 0.19 32.33
C ASP A 167 17.22 -0.71 32.47
N GLU A 168 17.07 -1.32 33.64
CA GLU A 168 15.98 -2.27 33.87
C GLU A 168 14.60 -1.59 33.88
N ASP A 169 14.50 -0.37 34.39
CA ASP A 169 13.25 0.40 34.48
C ASP A 169 12.84 0.92 33.10
N GLU A 170 13.80 1.47 32.34
CA GLU A 170 13.60 1.89 30.95
C GLU A 170 13.12 0.72 30.07
N MET A 171 13.64 -0.48 30.29
CA MET A 171 13.20 -1.68 29.57
C MET A 171 11.75 -2.05 29.94
N VAL A 172 11.38 -1.98 31.21
CA VAL A 172 9.99 -2.26 31.64
C VAL A 172 9.04 -1.24 31.02
N VAL A 173 9.36 0.05 31.05
CA VAL A 173 8.57 1.11 30.40
C VAL A 173 8.43 0.84 28.91
N PHE A 174 9.52 0.48 28.23
CA PHE A 174 9.47 0.12 26.81
C PHE A 174 8.58 -1.09 26.53
N LEU A 175 8.69 -2.15 27.33
CA LEU A 175 7.83 -3.33 27.19
C LEU A 175 6.37 -2.96 27.40
N LEU A 176 6.03 -2.14 28.39
CA LEU A 176 4.65 -1.69 28.64
C LEU A 176 4.04 -0.88 27.47
N GLN A 177 4.86 -0.28 26.61
CA GLN A 177 4.37 0.39 25.39
C GLN A 177 3.95 -0.60 24.29
N SER A 178 4.45 -1.84 24.36
CA SER A 178 4.08 -2.91 23.44
C SER A 178 2.63 -3.31 23.66
N PRO A 179 1.81 -3.39 22.59
CA PRO A 179 0.48 -3.96 22.69
C PRO A 179 0.52 -5.34 23.36
N PHE A 180 1.51 -6.19 23.08
CA PHE A 180 1.55 -7.52 23.68
C PHE A 180 1.77 -7.49 25.19
N PHE A 181 2.70 -6.67 25.68
CA PHE A 181 3.19 -6.73 27.06
C PHE A 181 2.47 -5.81 28.06
N GLU A 182 1.63 -4.86 27.59
CA GLU A 182 0.91 -3.90 28.44
C GLU A 182 0.04 -4.52 29.54
N VAL A 183 -0.29 -5.82 29.45
CA VAL A 183 -1.18 -6.53 30.38
C VAL A 183 -0.46 -7.24 31.52
N PHE A 184 0.87 -7.30 31.49
CA PHE A 184 1.67 -8.01 32.50
C PHE A 184 2.11 -7.07 33.62
N GLU A 185 2.31 -7.64 34.81
CA GLU A 185 2.79 -6.89 35.96
C GLU A 185 4.26 -6.46 35.75
N GLU A 186 4.63 -5.29 36.25
CA GLU A 186 6.00 -4.76 36.14
C GLU A 186 7.05 -5.72 36.70
N GLU A 187 6.74 -6.45 37.78
CA GLU A 187 7.65 -7.44 38.38
C GLU A 187 7.98 -8.59 37.40
N ASP A 188 6.99 -9.04 36.62
CA ASP A 188 7.21 -10.09 35.61
C ASP A 188 8.05 -9.55 34.46
N LEU A 189 7.75 -8.33 34.00
CA LEU A 189 8.51 -7.68 32.93
C LEU A 189 9.96 -7.43 33.35
N ARG A 190 10.19 -7.05 34.61
CA ARG A 190 11.51 -6.90 35.21
C ARG A 190 12.26 -8.22 35.31
N ALA A 191 11.56 -9.32 35.60
CA ALA A 191 12.19 -10.65 35.56
C ALA A 191 12.62 -11.04 34.14
N LEU A 192 11.80 -10.72 33.13
CA LEU A 192 12.11 -11.01 31.72
C LEU A 192 13.22 -10.10 31.17
N SER A 193 13.26 -8.82 31.55
CA SER A 193 14.22 -7.83 31.02
C SER A 193 15.67 -8.25 31.25
N LYS A 194 15.97 -8.93 32.35
CA LYS A 194 17.29 -9.51 32.68
C LYS A 194 17.82 -10.51 31.64
N HIS A 195 16.93 -11.06 30.83
CA HIS A 195 17.27 -12.07 29.81
C HIS A 195 17.20 -11.51 28.39
N ILE A 196 16.87 -10.23 28.21
CA ILE A 196 16.80 -9.60 26.90
C ILE A 196 18.21 -9.30 26.39
N SER A 197 18.45 -9.64 25.13
CA SER A 197 19.67 -9.28 24.39
C SER A 197 19.33 -8.30 23.27
N ARG A 198 20.23 -7.37 22.96
CA ARG A 198 20.05 -6.39 21.90
C ARG A 198 20.88 -6.77 20.67
N LYS A 199 20.20 -6.89 19.53
CA LYS A 199 20.80 -7.24 18.23
C LYS A 199 20.58 -6.15 17.20
N GLN A 200 21.63 -5.81 16.47
CA GLN A 200 21.56 -4.87 15.34
C GLN A 200 21.65 -5.61 14.01
N TYR A 201 20.85 -5.15 13.05
CA TYR A 201 20.76 -5.69 11.71
C TYR A 201 20.92 -4.56 10.70
N LYS A 202 21.82 -4.75 9.73
CA LYS A 202 21.93 -3.85 8.58
C LYS A 202 20.78 -4.06 7.61
N VAL A 203 20.46 -3.03 6.83
CA VAL A 203 19.50 -3.12 5.73
C VAL A 203 19.74 -4.37 4.86
N GLY A 204 18.64 -5.03 4.49
CA GLY A 204 18.62 -6.24 3.69
C GLY A 204 18.88 -7.54 4.47
N LYS A 205 19.36 -7.51 5.72
CA LYS A 205 19.65 -8.74 6.48
C LYS A 205 18.37 -9.44 6.96
N ILE A 206 18.38 -10.77 6.88
CA ILE A 206 17.31 -11.65 7.36
C ILE A 206 17.48 -11.84 8.87
N ILE A 207 16.40 -11.64 9.60
CA ILE A 207 16.34 -11.81 11.06
C ILE A 207 15.89 -13.23 11.39
N ASP A 208 14.74 -13.63 10.84
CA ASP A 208 14.14 -14.95 11.00
C ASP A 208 13.86 -15.52 9.60
N LEU A 209 14.21 -16.79 9.36
CA LEU A 209 13.95 -17.47 8.09
C LEU A 209 12.72 -18.37 8.23
N GLN A 210 11.90 -18.39 7.18
CA GLN A 210 10.75 -19.28 7.07
C GLN A 210 11.17 -20.75 7.23
N ASP A 211 10.33 -21.54 7.90
CA ASP A 211 10.52 -22.97 8.18
C ASP A 211 11.75 -23.30 9.07
N GLU A 212 12.50 -22.29 9.55
CA GLU A 212 13.49 -22.48 10.62
C GLU A 212 12.82 -22.39 11.99
N VAL A 213 13.26 -23.23 12.93
CA VAL A 213 12.80 -23.21 14.32
C VAL A 213 13.22 -21.92 15.01
N SER A 214 12.24 -21.19 15.53
CA SER A 214 12.47 -19.96 16.29
C SER A 214 13.13 -20.25 17.64
N LYS A 215 14.06 -19.38 18.05
CA LYS A 215 14.85 -19.55 19.30
C LYS A 215 14.34 -18.68 20.46
N GLY A 216 13.27 -17.93 20.23
CA GLY A 216 12.73 -16.97 21.18
C GLY A 216 11.97 -15.88 20.44
N ILE A 217 11.60 -14.85 21.17
CA ILE A 217 10.79 -13.77 20.62
C ILE A 217 11.67 -12.58 20.25
N ASN A 218 11.31 -11.94 19.15
CA ASN A 218 11.98 -10.74 18.64
C ASN A 218 11.02 -9.55 18.73
N ILE A 219 11.47 -8.46 19.33
CA ILE A 219 10.73 -7.22 19.55
C ILE A 219 11.44 -6.10 18.80
N LEU A 220 10.73 -5.36 17.97
CA LEU A 220 11.29 -4.22 17.25
C LEU A 220 11.54 -3.06 18.23
N ARG A 221 12.77 -2.55 18.31
CA ARG A 221 13.07 -1.31 19.03
C ARG A 221 13.13 -0.11 18.10
N VAL A 222 13.87 -0.21 17.01
CA VAL A 222 14.02 0.83 15.99
C VAL A 222 14.18 0.16 14.64
N GLY A 223 13.60 0.71 13.58
CA GLY A 223 13.84 0.31 12.20
C GLY A 223 12.56 0.06 11.42
N ASP A 224 12.70 -0.61 10.28
CA ASP A 224 11.59 -1.02 9.40
C ASP A 224 11.83 -2.49 9.04
N ILE A 225 10.87 -3.36 9.38
CA ILE A 225 10.96 -4.80 9.21
C ILE A 225 9.89 -5.27 8.23
N ARG A 226 10.30 -5.96 7.17
CA ARG A 226 9.40 -6.53 6.17
C ARG A 226 9.28 -8.04 6.34
N PHE A 227 8.04 -8.52 6.24
CA PHE A 227 7.69 -9.93 6.26
C PHE A 227 7.39 -10.40 4.84
N SER A 228 7.91 -11.56 4.49
CA SER A 228 7.62 -12.20 3.21
C SER A 228 7.48 -13.70 3.38
N ARG A 229 6.63 -14.30 2.55
CA ARG A 229 6.49 -15.74 2.43
C ARG A 229 7.09 -16.19 1.09
N PHE A 230 7.78 -17.32 1.13
CA PHE A 230 8.21 -18.04 -0.04
C PHE A 230 7.30 -19.25 -0.23
N ASN A 231 6.71 -19.33 -1.42
CA ASN A 231 5.98 -20.49 -1.89
C ASN A 231 6.69 -21.04 -3.13
N GLY A 232 6.34 -22.26 -3.51
CA GLY A 232 6.80 -22.83 -4.76
C GLY A 232 5.78 -23.82 -5.30
N GLU A 233 5.75 -23.92 -6.63
CA GLU A 233 4.99 -24.92 -7.36
C GLU A 233 5.92 -25.49 -8.44
N GLY A 234 6.23 -26.79 -8.36
CA GLY A 234 7.30 -27.39 -9.16
C GLY A 234 8.68 -26.76 -8.85
N ASP A 235 9.39 -26.35 -9.90
CA ASP A 235 10.73 -25.73 -9.81
C ASP A 235 10.67 -24.20 -9.61
N GLU A 236 9.51 -23.56 -9.79
CA GLU A 236 9.39 -22.11 -9.59
C GLU A 236 9.18 -21.77 -8.11
N ARG A 237 10.01 -20.85 -7.61
CA ARG A 237 9.83 -20.22 -6.30
C ARG A 237 9.43 -18.77 -6.47
N TYR A 238 8.46 -18.35 -5.69
CA TYR A 238 8.03 -16.97 -5.67
C TYR A 238 7.96 -16.42 -4.27
N LYS A 239 8.13 -15.10 -4.19
CA LYS A 239 8.15 -14.34 -2.95
C LYS A 239 6.97 -13.41 -2.93
N VAL A 240 6.18 -13.48 -1.87
CA VAL A 240 5.09 -12.54 -1.62
C VAL A 240 5.38 -11.74 -0.37
N SER A 241 5.25 -10.42 -0.47
CA SER A 241 5.33 -9.52 0.67
C SER A 241 4.04 -9.62 1.49
N LEU A 242 4.17 -9.85 2.79
CA LEU A 242 3.01 -9.96 3.69
C LEU A 242 2.70 -8.63 4.38
N ARG A 243 3.66 -8.06 5.11
CA ARG A 243 3.50 -6.78 5.83
C ARG A 243 4.82 -6.11 6.12
N ALA A 244 4.79 -4.86 6.57
CA ALA A 244 5.92 -4.23 7.23
C ALA A 244 5.54 -3.83 8.66
N ILE A 245 6.52 -3.71 9.55
CA ILE A 245 6.37 -3.18 10.90
C ILE A 245 7.54 -2.22 11.13
N SER A 246 7.22 -0.97 11.45
CA SER A 246 8.19 0.05 11.86
C SER A 246 7.97 0.57 13.29
N THR A 247 6.90 0.13 13.94
CA THR A 247 6.48 0.64 15.25
C THR A 247 7.27 -0.02 16.38
N PRO A 248 7.97 0.74 17.23
CA PRO A 248 8.67 0.21 18.39
C PRO A 248 7.73 -0.57 19.33
N GLY A 249 8.25 -1.62 19.96
CA GLY A 249 7.52 -2.50 20.87
C GLY A 249 6.74 -3.63 20.18
N TYR A 250 6.60 -3.62 18.86
CA TYR A 250 5.89 -4.68 18.14
C TYR A 250 6.69 -5.97 18.03
N LEU A 251 6.00 -7.10 18.10
CA LEU A 251 6.56 -8.43 17.96
C LEU A 251 6.73 -8.83 16.49
N LEU A 252 7.83 -9.52 16.17
CA LEU A 252 8.08 -9.98 14.80
C LEU A 252 7.41 -11.31 14.46
N GLY A 253 6.92 -12.07 15.43
CA GLY A 253 6.23 -13.33 15.14
C GLY A 253 5.83 -14.13 16.38
N PRO A 254 4.89 -15.07 16.25
CA PRO A 254 4.37 -15.85 17.36
C PRO A 254 5.15 -17.15 17.56
N SER A 255 5.86 -17.65 16.54
CA SER A 255 6.56 -18.95 16.56
C SER A 255 7.57 -19.06 17.71
N GLY A 256 8.19 -17.93 18.09
CA GLY A 256 9.12 -17.85 19.21
C GLY A 256 8.52 -18.18 20.59
N PHE A 257 7.21 -17.99 20.78
CA PHE A 257 6.52 -18.38 22.01
C PHE A 257 6.22 -19.88 22.08
N LEU A 258 6.20 -20.55 20.93
CA LEU A 258 5.79 -21.94 20.79
C LEU A 258 6.97 -22.88 20.53
N GLY A 259 8.19 -22.34 20.34
CA GLY A 259 9.34 -23.13 19.91
C GLY A 259 9.13 -23.79 18.55
N ALA A 260 8.33 -23.13 17.69
CA ALA A 260 7.89 -23.65 16.41
C ALA A 260 8.69 -23.04 15.26
N GLU A 261 8.49 -23.60 14.06
CA GLU A 261 9.02 -23.04 12.82
C GLU A 261 8.40 -21.66 12.52
N ASN A 262 9.20 -20.75 11.99
CA ASN A 262 8.71 -19.46 11.53
C ASN A 262 7.82 -19.63 10.29
N VAL A 263 6.63 -19.05 10.32
CA VAL A 263 5.69 -19.12 9.19
C VAL A 263 6.12 -18.24 8.02
N MET A 264 6.97 -17.24 8.28
CA MET A 264 7.39 -16.24 7.30
C MET A 264 8.87 -15.86 7.50
N THR A 265 9.47 -15.31 6.46
CA THR A 265 10.81 -14.71 6.51
C THR A 265 10.69 -13.25 6.92
N THR A 266 11.53 -12.84 7.86
CA THR A 266 11.58 -11.49 8.43
C THR A 266 12.88 -10.81 8.02
N ARG A 267 12.81 -9.61 7.44
CA ARG A 267 13.98 -8.89 6.88
C ARG A 267 14.00 -7.43 7.28
N ALA A 268 15.18 -6.91 7.61
CA ALA A 268 15.38 -5.48 7.86
C ALA A 268 15.34 -4.70 6.54
N LYS A 269 14.45 -3.72 6.41
CA LYS A 269 14.35 -2.79 5.28
C LYS A 269 15.13 -1.49 5.51
N LYS A 270 15.40 -1.16 6.77
CA LYS A 270 16.36 -0.15 7.21
C LYS A 270 17.35 -0.80 8.18
N ASP A 271 18.38 -0.06 8.59
CA ASP A 271 19.17 -0.47 9.75
C ASP A 271 18.23 -0.56 10.97
N SER A 272 18.22 -1.72 11.64
CA SER A 272 17.22 -2.07 12.65
C SER A 272 17.86 -2.60 13.92
N VAL A 273 17.21 -2.29 15.04
CA VAL A 273 17.57 -2.75 16.38
C VAL A 273 16.44 -3.63 16.90
N ILE A 274 16.76 -4.88 17.22
CA ILE A 274 15.84 -5.90 17.72
C ILE A 274 16.23 -6.29 19.14
N LEU A 275 15.24 -6.40 20.01
CA LEU A 275 15.40 -7.01 21.34
C LEU A 275 14.96 -8.47 21.26
N HIS A 276 15.84 -9.38 21.67
CA HIS A 276 15.61 -10.82 21.63
C HIS A 276 15.47 -11.37 23.05
N LEU A 277 14.32 -11.99 23.34
CA LEU A 277 14.07 -12.70 24.60
C LEU A 277 14.04 -14.21 24.33
N PRO A 278 14.95 -14.99 24.94
CA PRO A 278 15.00 -16.44 24.75
C PRO A 278 13.75 -17.15 25.26
N TYR A 279 13.35 -18.22 24.57
CA TYR A 279 12.21 -19.05 24.95
C TYR A 279 12.30 -19.60 26.38
N ASP A 280 13.50 -20.00 26.81
CA ASP A 280 13.71 -20.55 28.16
C ASP A 280 13.41 -19.55 29.28
N ALA A 281 13.59 -18.25 29.04
CA ALA A 281 13.26 -17.22 30.04
C ALA A 281 11.75 -17.17 30.32
N LEU A 282 10.92 -17.20 29.26
CA LEU A 282 9.47 -17.25 29.37
C LEU A 282 9.01 -18.52 30.08
N LYS A 283 9.62 -19.67 29.73
CA LYS A 283 9.33 -20.97 30.35
C LYS A 283 9.65 -21.00 31.83
N ASN A 284 10.82 -20.48 32.22
CA ASN A 284 11.23 -20.44 33.61
C ASN A 284 10.33 -19.50 34.43
N GLN A 285 9.96 -18.33 33.89
CA GLN A 285 9.03 -17.43 34.56
C GLN A 285 7.64 -18.05 34.71
N SER A 286 7.14 -18.74 33.69
CA SER A 286 5.84 -19.44 33.75
C SER A 286 5.79 -20.54 34.81
N LYS A 287 6.91 -21.25 35.03
CA LYS A 287 7.03 -22.23 36.12
C LYS A 287 7.09 -21.57 37.50
N LYS A 288 7.82 -20.46 37.61
CA LYS A 288 7.96 -19.72 38.86
C LYS A 288 6.64 -19.05 39.28
N ARG A 289 5.90 -18.54 38.31
CA ARG A 289 4.60 -17.87 38.48
C ARG A 289 3.58 -18.43 37.48
N PRO A 290 2.81 -19.46 37.87
CA PRO A 290 1.81 -20.07 36.98
C PRO A 290 0.75 -19.07 36.45
N GLU A 291 0.38 -18.05 37.23
CA GLU A 291 -0.53 -16.99 36.80
C GLU A 291 0.03 -16.20 35.61
N PHE A 292 1.32 -15.86 35.63
CA PHE A 292 2.01 -15.26 34.49
C PHE A 292 1.97 -16.21 33.29
N GLY A 293 2.23 -17.51 33.51
CA GLY A 293 2.19 -18.52 32.46
C GLY A 293 0.83 -18.64 31.77
N LEU A 294 -0.26 -18.63 32.53
CA LEU A 294 -1.61 -18.64 31.99
C LEU A 294 -1.93 -17.34 31.22
N LYS A 295 -1.59 -16.18 31.80
CA LYS A 295 -1.76 -14.87 31.15
C LYS A 295 -0.98 -14.80 29.83
N LEU A 296 0.24 -15.34 29.80
CA LEU A 296 1.09 -15.46 28.62
C LEU A 296 0.42 -16.30 27.53
N GLN A 297 -0.08 -17.50 27.87
CA GLN A 297 -0.73 -18.37 26.87
C GLN A 297 -1.99 -17.73 26.26
N LYS A 298 -2.82 -17.07 27.07
CA LYS A 298 -3.97 -16.30 26.56
C LYS A 298 -3.52 -15.15 25.66
N ARG A 299 -2.42 -14.47 26.00
CA ARG A 299 -1.87 -13.38 25.17
C ARG A 299 -1.28 -13.88 23.85
N VAL A 300 -0.69 -15.07 23.82
CA VAL A 300 -0.26 -15.74 22.59
C VAL A 300 -1.47 -16.09 21.71
N SER A 301 -2.58 -16.56 22.28
CA SER A 301 -3.83 -16.78 21.53
C SER A 301 -4.34 -15.49 20.88
N TRP A 302 -4.32 -14.38 21.63
CA TRP A 302 -4.68 -13.05 21.10
C TRP A 302 -3.77 -12.62 19.94
N LEU A 303 -2.45 -12.81 20.07
CA LEU A 303 -1.48 -12.47 19.02
C LEU A 303 -1.71 -13.29 17.75
N LEU A 304 -1.89 -14.61 17.89
CA LEU A 304 -2.17 -15.51 16.77
C LEU A 304 -3.47 -15.12 16.05
N ASN A 305 -4.52 -14.81 16.82
CA ASN A 305 -5.78 -14.37 16.25
C ASN A 305 -5.64 -13.06 15.44
N ASN A 306 -4.92 -12.08 15.97
CA ASN A 306 -4.68 -10.82 15.27
C ASN A 306 -3.87 -11.01 13.97
N GLN A 307 -2.89 -11.90 13.99
CA GLN A 307 -2.13 -12.23 12.78
C GLN A 307 -2.99 -12.92 11.73
N LEU A 308 -3.85 -13.86 12.16
CA LEU A 308 -4.80 -14.53 11.26
C LEU A 308 -5.77 -13.53 10.63
N ARG A 309 -6.37 -12.63 11.44
CA ARG A 309 -7.22 -11.53 10.97
C ARG A 309 -6.51 -10.64 9.95
N GLY A 310 -5.26 -10.24 10.24
CA GLY A 310 -4.47 -9.42 9.33
C GLY A 310 -4.16 -10.09 8.00
N LEU A 311 -3.87 -11.40 7.99
CA LEU A 311 -3.70 -12.17 6.76
C LEU A 311 -4.98 -12.26 5.95
N ARG A 312 -6.12 -12.52 6.60
CA ARG A 312 -7.43 -12.60 5.94
C ARG A 312 -7.86 -11.25 5.36
N ALA A 313 -7.64 -10.14 6.07
CA ALA A 313 -7.89 -8.80 5.56
C ALA A 313 -7.12 -8.51 4.27
N ARG A 314 -5.84 -8.90 4.21
CA ARG A 314 -5.03 -8.75 3.00
C ARG A 314 -5.48 -9.65 1.87
N LEU A 315 -5.91 -10.87 2.16
CA LEU A 315 -6.50 -11.76 1.15
C LEU A 315 -7.72 -11.13 0.50
N ILE A 316 -8.59 -10.50 1.29
CA ILE A 316 -9.74 -9.75 0.75
C ILE A 316 -9.27 -8.55 -0.08
N SER A 317 -8.31 -7.76 0.41
CA SER A 317 -7.78 -6.61 -0.33
C SER A 317 -7.20 -7.03 -1.70
N ALA A 318 -6.38 -8.08 -1.72
CA ALA A 318 -5.74 -8.58 -2.93
C ALA A 318 -6.74 -9.11 -3.98
N GLN A 319 -7.86 -9.69 -3.55
CA GLN A 319 -8.88 -10.21 -4.47
C GLN A 319 -9.77 -9.12 -5.08
N PHE A 320 -10.03 -8.02 -4.37
CA PHE A 320 -11.05 -7.05 -4.77
C PHE A 320 -10.54 -5.61 -5.00
N ASN A 321 -9.28 -5.31 -4.67
CA ASN A 321 -8.71 -3.95 -4.69
C ASN A 321 -9.55 -2.95 -3.86
N GLU A 322 -10.13 -3.41 -2.75
CA GLU A 322 -11.06 -2.66 -1.89
C GLU A 322 -10.39 -2.28 -0.54
N GLU A 323 -9.20 -1.66 -0.58
CA GLU A 323 -8.42 -1.24 0.61
C GLU A 323 -9.25 -0.52 1.69
N VAL A 324 -10.08 0.44 1.28
CA VAL A 324 -10.95 1.21 2.19
C VAL A 324 -12.03 0.33 2.80
N THR A 325 -12.68 -0.53 2.02
CA THR A 325 -13.72 -1.45 2.52
C THR A 325 -13.14 -2.42 3.55
N VAL A 326 -11.94 -2.94 3.30
CA VAL A 326 -11.22 -3.82 4.23
C VAL A 326 -10.96 -3.11 5.56
N SER A 327 -10.45 -1.89 5.51
CA SER A 327 -10.18 -1.09 6.71
C SER A 327 -11.45 -0.77 7.48
N THR A 328 -12.54 -0.42 6.77
CA THR A 328 -13.87 -0.23 7.37
C THR A 328 -14.33 -1.50 8.09
N ASN A 329 -14.27 -2.66 7.44
CA ASN A 329 -14.70 -3.91 8.07
C ASN A 329 -13.84 -4.33 9.27
N LEU A 330 -12.53 -4.05 9.24
CA LEU A 330 -11.65 -4.28 10.38
C LEU A 330 -12.09 -3.46 11.60
N ILE A 331 -12.48 -2.20 11.40
CA ILE A 331 -12.97 -1.34 12.48
C ILE A 331 -14.36 -1.79 12.94
N GLU A 332 -15.29 -2.01 12.01
CA GLU A 332 -16.66 -2.43 12.29
C GLU A 332 -16.73 -3.76 13.06
N SER A 333 -15.94 -4.75 12.65
CA SER A 333 -15.85 -6.04 13.33
C SER A 333 -15.32 -5.96 14.77
N ASN A 334 -14.57 -4.90 15.09
CA ASN A 334 -14.04 -4.66 16.43
C ASN A 334 -14.77 -3.55 17.19
N ARG A 335 -15.86 -2.99 16.63
CA ARG A 335 -16.61 -1.87 17.21
C ARG A 335 -17.05 -2.13 18.66
N ALA A 336 -17.44 -3.37 18.97
CA ALA A 336 -17.86 -3.77 20.32
C ALA A 336 -16.71 -3.84 21.34
N SER A 337 -15.46 -3.94 20.89
CA SER A 337 -14.26 -3.99 21.72
C SER A 337 -13.55 -2.65 21.84
N LEU A 338 -13.96 -1.65 21.04
CA LEU A 338 -13.41 -0.30 21.07
C LEU A 338 -14.11 0.54 22.15
N ALA A 339 -13.35 1.42 22.80
CA ALA A 339 -13.93 2.44 23.69
C ALA A 339 -14.92 3.32 22.90
N LEU A 340 -15.99 3.78 23.55
CA LEU A 340 -16.97 4.67 22.91
C LEU A 340 -16.34 5.99 22.42
N SER A 341 -15.27 6.44 23.09
CA SER A 341 -14.49 7.63 22.73
C SER A 341 -13.41 7.37 21.69
N SER A 342 -13.24 6.12 21.21
CA SER A 342 -12.18 5.78 20.26
C SER A 342 -12.33 6.61 18.98
N PRO A 343 -11.25 7.30 18.52
CA PRO A 343 -11.31 8.05 17.27
C PRO A 343 -11.44 7.11 16.06
N LEU A 344 -11.16 5.81 16.20
CA LEU A 344 -11.30 4.82 15.14
C LEU A 344 -12.74 4.73 14.60
N HIS A 345 -13.76 5.03 15.43
CA HIS A 345 -15.16 5.06 14.97
C HIS A 345 -15.42 6.07 13.83
N LYS A 346 -14.57 7.10 13.69
CA LYS A 346 -14.70 8.11 12.63
C LYS A 346 -14.04 7.67 11.32
N VAL A 347 -13.03 6.82 11.39
CA VAL A 347 -12.18 6.45 10.24
C VAL A 347 -12.98 5.90 9.06
N PRO A 348 -13.95 4.96 9.23
CA PRO A 348 -14.77 4.49 8.11
C PRO A 348 -15.46 5.61 7.32
N HIS A 349 -15.95 6.64 8.01
CA HIS A 349 -16.60 7.78 7.39
C HIS A 349 -15.60 8.71 6.70
N LEU A 350 -14.45 8.95 7.33
CA LEU A 350 -13.39 9.80 6.76
C LEU A 350 -12.75 9.18 5.51
N LEU A 351 -12.61 7.85 5.47
CA LEU A 351 -12.07 7.16 4.29
C LEU A 351 -13.07 7.10 3.11
N SER A 352 -14.35 7.44 3.34
CA SER A 352 -15.38 7.38 2.30
C SER A 352 -15.32 8.52 1.29
N PHE A 353 -14.64 9.63 1.59
CA PHE A 353 -14.58 10.81 0.72
C PHE A 353 -13.15 11.31 0.51
N LYS A 354 -12.80 11.63 -0.74
CA LYS A 354 -11.42 11.97 -1.15
C LYS A 354 -10.76 13.06 -0.27
N HIS A 355 -11.52 14.08 0.11
CA HIS A 355 -11.01 15.21 0.88
C HIS A 355 -10.83 14.93 2.37
N THR A 356 -11.43 13.87 2.90
CA THR A 356 -11.34 13.47 4.31
C THR A 356 -10.45 12.25 4.53
N ILE A 357 -9.97 11.60 3.46
CA ILE A 357 -9.01 10.50 3.56
C ILE A 357 -7.75 10.91 4.35
N PRO A 358 -7.13 12.09 4.12
CA PRO A 358 -5.95 12.51 4.89
C PRO A 358 -6.21 12.55 6.41
N ASP A 359 -7.39 13.01 6.82
CA ASP A 359 -7.79 13.03 8.23
C ASP A 359 -7.94 11.60 8.79
N GLY A 360 -8.52 10.69 8.00
CA GLY A 360 -8.65 9.28 8.36
C GLY A 360 -7.29 8.60 8.57
N LEU A 361 -6.35 8.83 7.65
CA LEU A 361 -4.97 8.32 7.74
C LEU A 361 -4.22 8.93 8.95
N SER A 362 -4.41 10.22 9.19
CA SER A 362 -3.82 10.91 10.34
C SER A 362 -4.30 10.34 11.68
N ILE A 363 -5.60 10.03 11.80
CA ILE A 363 -6.16 9.35 12.98
C ILE A 363 -5.51 7.97 13.14
N LEU A 364 -5.40 7.19 12.06
CA LEU A 364 -4.78 5.86 12.12
C LEU A 364 -3.33 5.92 12.60
N HIS A 365 -2.50 6.82 12.03
CA HIS A 365 -1.13 7.00 12.50
C HIS A 365 -1.04 7.46 13.94
N HIS A 366 -1.91 8.38 14.37
CA HIS A 366 -1.94 8.84 15.76
C HIS A 366 -2.31 7.70 16.72
N VAL A 367 -3.31 6.90 16.39
CA VAL A 367 -3.78 5.78 17.22
C VAL A 367 -2.77 4.63 17.24
N GLU A 368 -2.08 4.35 16.14
CA GLU A 368 -1.02 3.34 16.08
C GLU A 368 0.08 3.62 17.12
N LEU A 369 0.38 4.90 17.37
CA LEU A 369 1.40 5.33 18.31
C LEU A 369 0.85 5.49 19.73
N ASN A 370 -0.33 6.10 19.89
CA ASN A 370 -0.82 6.61 21.18
C ASN A 370 -2.06 5.90 21.73
N GLY A 371 -2.71 5.02 20.96
CA GLY A 371 -3.93 4.31 21.39
C GLY A 371 -3.68 3.23 22.44
N GLY A 372 -4.77 2.63 22.94
CA GLY A 372 -4.69 1.39 23.73
C GLY A 372 -4.31 0.18 22.85
N GLY A 373 -3.89 -0.95 23.43
CA GLY A 373 -3.35 -2.07 22.63
C GLY A 373 -4.26 -2.63 21.55
N ILE A 374 -5.59 -2.66 21.76
CA ILE A 374 -6.53 -3.05 20.70
C ILE A 374 -6.61 -2.01 19.58
N GLU A 375 -6.64 -0.73 19.92
CA GLU A 375 -6.71 0.37 18.96
C GLU A 375 -5.42 0.45 18.14
N LYS A 376 -4.26 0.37 18.79
CA LYS A 376 -2.94 0.30 18.14
C LYS A 376 -2.89 -0.82 17.10
N ASN A 377 -3.35 -2.02 17.48
CA ASN A 377 -3.36 -3.17 16.59
C ASN A 377 -4.31 -2.96 15.39
N ILE A 378 -5.52 -2.45 15.61
CA ILE A 378 -6.47 -2.17 14.52
C ILE A 378 -5.91 -1.11 13.59
N ALA A 379 -5.38 -0.01 14.13
CA ALA A 379 -4.82 1.07 13.35
C ALA A 379 -3.65 0.60 12.47
N SER A 380 -2.73 -0.17 13.04
CA SER A 380 -1.61 -0.78 12.32
C SER A 380 -2.09 -1.71 11.19
N LEU A 381 -3.13 -2.52 11.44
CA LEU A 381 -3.71 -3.39 10.41
C LEU A 381 -4.41 -2.59 9.30
N CYS A 382 -5.10 -1.50 9.60
CA CYS A 382 -5.69 -0.62 8.59
C CYS A 382 -4.60 0.02 7.71
N LEU A 383 -3.55 0.58 8.30
CA LEU A 383 -2.45 1.20 7.57
C LEU A 383 -1.72 0.22 6.63
N ASP A 384 -1.55 -1.03 7.05
CA ASP A 384 -1.01 -2.11 6.21
C ASP A 384 -1.88 -2.44 4.99
N ASN A 385 -3.17 -2.08 5.02
CA ASN A 385 -4.11 -2.31 3.92
C ASN A 385 -4.41 -1.03 3.13
N LEU A 386 -3.83 0.14 3.48
CA LEU A 386 -4.12 1.44 2.85
C LEU A 386 -2.90 2.00 2.10
N HIS A 387 -1.98 1.14 1.65
CA HIS A 387 -0.72 1.59 1.06
C HIS A 387 -0.91 2.34 -0.26
N ASP A 388 -1.78 1.87 -1.15
CA ASP A 388 -2.02 2.55 -2.41
C ASP A 388 -2.86 3.80 -2.20
N THR A 389 -3.82 3.75 -1.27
CA THR A 389 -4.59 4.91 -0.82
C THR A 389 -3.67 6.01 -0.27
N GLN A 390 -2.70 5.67 0.59
CA GLN A 390 -1.72 6.63 1.12
C GLN A 390 -0.84 7.22 0.00
N ARG A 391 -0.38 6.39 -0.94
CA ARG A 391 0.42 6.87 -2.08
C ARG A 391 -0.34 7.89 -2.91
N GLU A 392 -1.62 7.63 -3.15
CA GLU A 392 -2.48 8.52 -3.92
C GLU A 392 -2.82 9.82 -3.19
N VAL A 393 -2.99 9.77 -1.86
CA VAL A 393 -3.11 10.97 -1.02
C VAL A 393 -1.83 11.81 -1.11
N ASN A 394 -0.66 11.20 -0.93
CA ASN A 394 0.61 11.93 -1.00
C ASN A 394 0.79 12.61 -2.37
N PHE A 395 0.45 11.91 -3.46
CA PHE A 395 0.51 12.51 -4.80
C PHE A 395 -0.45 13.70 -4.92
N TYR A 396 -1.69 13.57 -4.44
CA TYR A 396 -2.67 14.66 -4.46
C TYR A 396 -2.27 15.85 -3.57
N GLU A 397 -1.66 15.63 -2.40
CA GLU A 397 -1.11 16.69 -1.55
C GLU A 397 0.06 17.40 -2.24
N ASN A 398 0.97 16.65 -2.89
CA ASN A 398 2.04 17.26 -3.66
C ASN A 398 1.52 18.13 -4.83
N LEU A 399 0.39 17.75 -5.46
CA LEU A 399 -0.27 18.60 -6.46
C LEU A 399 -0.79 19.91 -5.86
N GLN A 400 -1.34 19.87 -4.63
CA GLN A 400 -1.71 21.09 -3.91
C GLN A 400 -0.49 21.95 -3.60
N ASP A 401 0.62 21.34 -3.19
CA ASP A 401 1.86 22.05 -2.90
C ASP A 401 2.44 22.74 -4.14
N ILE A 402 2.40 22.08 -5.31
CA ILE A 402 2.77 22.71 -6.59
C ILE A 402 1.91 23.94 -6.84
N TYR A 403 0.58 23.82 -6.74
CA TYR A 403 -0.33 24.94 -6.95
C TYR A 403 -0.05 26.09 -5.97
N ASN A 404 -0.01 25.79 -4.68
CA ASN A 404 0.17 26.78 -3.62
C ASN A 404 1.52 27.48 -3.72
N THR A 405 2.59 26.78 -4.08
CA THR A 405 3.93 27.36 -4.26
C THR A 405 3.91 28.39 -5.39
N VAL A 406 3.30 28.06 -6.53
CA VAL A 406 3.21 28.99 -7.66
C VAL A 406 2.38 30.21 -7.29
N ILE A 407 1.14 30.03 -6.82
CA ILE A 407 0.23 31.15 -6.59
C ILE A 407 0.66 32.04 -5.41
N SER A 408 1.34 31.46 -4.41
CA SER A 408 1.78 32.18 -3.21
C SER A 408 3.19 32.77 -3.36
N ALA A 409 3.86 32.56 -4.50
CA ALA A 409 5.19 33.10 -4.74
C ALA A 409 5.18 34.63 -4.61
N PRO A 410 6.12 35.26 -3.89
CA PRO A 410 6.12 36.71 -3.65
C PRO A 410 6.10 37.50 -4.95
N ALA A 411 5.22 38.50 -5.11
CA ALA A 411 5.02 39.20 -6.39
C ALA A 411 6.30 39.75 -7.05
N ILE A 412 7.34 40.04 -6.26
CA ILE A 412 8.67 40.49 -6.73
C ILE A 412 9.53 39.37 -7.37
N MET A 413 9.19 38.11 -7.13
CA MET A 413 9.89 36.96 -7.71
C MET A 413 9.58 36.86 -9.20
N MET A 414 10.64 36.80 -10.01
CA MET A 414 10.55 36.65 -11.47
C MET A 414 9.96 35.29 -11.87
N ALA A 415 9.23 35.27 -12.99
CA ALA A 415 8.54 34.09 -13.50
C ALA A 415 9.47 32.87 -13.62
N ASP A 416 10.67 33.05 -14.16
CA ASP A 416 11.67 31.97 -14.31
C ASP A 416 12.02 31.28 -12.99
N LYS A 417 12.08 32.05 -11.88
CA LYS A 417 12.36 31.47 -10.57
C LYS A 417 11.17 30.66 -10.06
N VAL A 418 9.95 31.18 -10.24
CA VAL A 418 8.72 30.45 -9.88
C VAL A 418 8.60 29.17 -10.70
N HIS A 419 8.93 29.24 -11.99
CA HIS A 419 8.96 28.10 -12.89
C HIS A 419 9.93 27.02 -12.42
N LYS A 420 11.18 27.39 -12.08
CA LYS A 420 12.17 26.43 -11.54
C LYS A 420 11.69 25.76 -10.25
N GLU A 421 11.06 26.50 -9.34
CA GLU A 421 10.46 25.92 -8.13
C GLU A 421 9.33 24.93 -8.47
N CYS A 422 8.46 25.29 -9.41
CA CYS A 422 7.39 24.43 -9.91
C CYS A 422 7.92 23.13 -10.53
N ILE A 423 8.97 23.21 -11.35
CA ILE A 423 9.63 22.04 -11.96
C ILE A 423 10.25 21.14 -10.89
N LYS A 424 10.96 21.71 -9.92
CA LYS A 424 11.58 20.95 -8.83
C LYS A 424 10.54 20.18 -8.00
N LEU A 425 9.42 20.83 -7.67
CA LEU A 425 8.31 20.17 -6.98
C LEU A 425 7.66 19.11 -7.87
N SER A 426 7.39 19.42 -9.15
CA SER A 426 6.85 18.46 -10.12
C SER A 426 7.72 17.21 -10.22
N LYS A 427 9.05 17.37 -10.32
CA LYS A 427 10.01 16.26 -10.36
C LYS A 427 9.91 15.39 -9.12
N THR A 428 9.93 16.01 -7.93
CA THR A 428 9.78 15.31 -6.65
C THR A 428 8.46 14.54 -6.57
N THR A 429 7.38 15.09 -7.14
CA THR A 429 6.05 14.49 -7.19
C THR A 429 6.01 13.27 -8.11
N PHE A 430 6.56 13.39 -9.32
CA PHE A 430 6.54 12.31 -10.32
C PHE A 430 7.55 11.19 -10.03
N ASP A 431 8.63 11.47 -9.30
CA ASP A 431 9.59 10.45 -8.83
C ASP A 431 8.94 9.45 -7.84
N GLN A 432 7.79 9.78 -7.26
CA GLN A 432 7.06 8.95 -6.30
C GLN A 432 6.01 8.05 -6.96
N VAL A 433 5.76 8.19 -8.26
CA VAL A 433 4.75 7.41 -8.99
C VAL A 433 5.39 6.46 -10.00
N ALA A 434 4.67 5.40 -10.37
CA ALA A 434 5.17 4.47 -11.37
C ALA A 434 5.16 5.14 -12.75
N THR A 435 6.33 5.17 -13.41
CA THR A 435 6.50 5.75 -14.73
C THR A 435 7.19 4.78 -15.68
N TYR A 436 6.90 4.90 -16.98
CA TYR A 436 7.58 4.20 -18.07
C TYR A 436 8.05 5.25 -19.07
N VAL A 437 9.37 5.42 -19.21
CA VAL A 437 9.97 6.45 -20.08
C VAL A 437 10.96 5.82 -21.04
N LYS A 438 10.84 6.13 -22.33
CA LYS A 438 11.70 5.62 -23.42
C LYS A 438 12.09 6.74 -24.39
N GLY A 439 13.23 6.59 -25.06
CA GLY A 439 13.68 7.51 -26.10
C GLY A 439 14.35 8.78 -25.58
N LYS A 440 14.83 8.79 -24.32
CA LYS A 440 15.51 9.97 -23.75
C LYS A 440 16.75 10.37 -24.55
N GLU A 441 17.38 9.40 -25.20
CA GLU A 441 18.50 9.55 -26.12
C GLU A 441 18.16 10.37 -27.39
N ASN A 442 16.87 10.52 -27.72
CA ASN A 442 16.39 11.28 -28.88
C ASN A 442 16.23 12.78 -28.57
N ILE A 443 16.44 13.21 -27.32
CA ILE A 443 16.40 14.63 -26.97
C ILE A 443 17.63 15.30 -27.60
N PRO A 444 17.46 16.36 -28.41
CA PRO A 444 18.60 17.07 -29.00
C PRO A 444 19.59 17.61 -27.96
N GLU A 445 20.87 17.63 -28.28
CA GLU A 445 21.91 18.13 -27.35
C GLU A 445 21.83 19.64 -27.12
N THR A 446 21.37 20.39 -28.13
CA THR A 446 21.28 21.86 -28.09
C THR A 446 19.83 22.30 -27.96
N PRO A 447 19.53 23.33 -27.15
CA PRO A 447 18.16 23.83 -27.01
C PRO A 447 17.73 24.68 -28.22
N GLY A 448 16.46 25.09 -28.25
CA GLY A 448 15.83 25.73 -29.41
C GLY A 448 14.95 24.78 -30.23
N ASN A 449 14.33 23.78 -29.58
CA ASN A 449 13.51 22.77 -30.24
C ASN A 449 12.04 22.88 -29.84
N LEU A 450 11.16 22.39 -30.70
CA LEU A 450 9.72 22.30 -30.45
C LEU A 450 9.34 20.88 -30.03
N PHE A 451 8.94 20.72 -28.78
CA PHE A 451 8.39 19.46 -28.25
C PHE A 451 6.88 19.41 -28.49
N VAL A 452 6.45 18.45 -29.30
CA VAL A 452 5.04 18.26 -29.68
C VAL A 452 4.53 17.01 -28.99
N TYR A 453 3.56 17.14 -28.09
CA TYR A 453 2.99 16.00 -27.35
C TYR A 453 1.49 15.88 -27.52
N ASN A 454 0.96 14.66 -27.43
CA ASN A 454 -0.49 14.48 -27.42
C ASN A 454 -1.06 14.85 -26.04
N HIS A 455 -2.07 15.72 -26.00
CA HIS A 455 -2.57 16.29 -24.73
C HIS A 455 -3.69 15.42 -24.14
N LEU A 456 -3.49 14.95 -22.91
CA LEU A 456 -4.38 14.03 -22.23
C LEU A 456 -5.23 14.72 -21.17
N LEU A 457 -6.46 14.20 -20.99
CA LEU A 457 -7.34 14.59 -19.91
C LEU A 457 -6.71 14.24 -18.56
N ASN A 458 -7.06 15.00 -17.53
CA ASN A 458 -6.74 14.62 -16.15
C ASN A 458 -7.88 13.82 -15.53
N PRO A 459 -7.58 12.83 -14.67
CA PRO A 459 -8.59 12.18 -13.84
C PRO A 459 -9.30 13.23 -12.98
N PRO A 460 -10.66 13.27 -12.96
CA PRO A 460 -11.41 14.20 -12.10
C PRO A 460 -11.08 14.05 -10.61
N TYR A 461 -10.54 12.89 -10.22
CA TYR A 461 -10.07 12.64 -8.87
C TYR A 461 -8.99 13.65 -8.43
N TYR A 462 -8.08 14.03 -9.33
CA TYR A 462 -6.95 14.94 -9.06
C TYR A 462 -7.28 16.43 -9.24
N ALA A 463 -8.54 16.78 -9.54
CA ALA A 463 -8.97 18.17 -9.48
C ALA A 463 -8.86 18.69 -8.04
N LEU A 464 -8.18 19.82 -7.88
CA LEU A 464 -7.96 20.50 -6.60
C LEU A 464 -9.30 21.01 -6.03
N PRO A 465 -9.35 21.42 -4.73
CA PRO A 465 -10.62 21.83 -4.11
C PRO A 465 -11.31 23.02 -4.80
N ASN A 466 -10.54 23.89 -5.44
CA ASN A 466 -11.04 25.02 -6.25
C ASN A 466 -11.35 24.63 -7.72
N GLN A 467 -11.43 23.34 -8.02
CA GLN A 467 -11.63 22.74 -9.35
C GLN A 467 -10.48 22.96 -10.34
N PHE A 468 -9.35 23.56 -9.93
CA PHE A 468 -8.19 23.68 -10.78
C PHE A 468 -7.59 22.30 -11.07
N GLN A 469 -7.12 22.10 -12.31
CA GLN A 469 -6.48 20.88 -12.75
C GLN A 469 -5.07 21.20 -13.27
N ILE A 470 -4.06 20.62 -12.61
CA ILE A 470 -2.68 20.67 -13.07
C ILE A 470 -2.53 19.69 -14.24
N ASN A 471 -2.16 20.15 -15.44
CA ASN A 471 -1.96 19.28 -16.61
C ASN A 471 -0.80 18.31 -16.36
N LEU A 472 -1.12 17.06 -15.99
CA LEU A 472 -0.12 16.11 -15.48
C LEU A 472 0.91 15.74 -16.55
N ASP A 473 0.44 15.49 -17.77
CA ASP A 473 1.25 15.17 -18.94
C ASP A 473 2.31 16.24 -19.24
N CYS A 474 1.90 17.50 -19.26
CA CYS A 474 2.78 18.60 -19.58
C CYS A 474 3.74 18.93 -18.43
N HIS A 475 3.28 18.89 -17.18
CA HIS A 475 4.17 19.05 -16.03
C HIS A 475 5.21 17.94 -15.99
N PHE A 476 4.84 16.70 -16.32
CA PHE A 476 5.77 15.59 -16.44
C PHE A 476 6.76 15.77 -17.60
N LEU A 477 6.31 16.18 -18.79
CA LEU A 477 7.23 16.49 -19.89
C LEU A 477 8.22 17.59 -19.52
N SER A 478 7.74 18.62 -18.82
CA SER A 478 8.58 19.74 -18.42
C SER A 478 9.71 19.31 -17.49
N THR A 479 9.50 18.30 -16.62
CA THR A 479 10.59 17.77 -15.78
C THR A 479 11.62 17.01 -16.62
N ILE A 480 11.19 16.28 -17.64
CA ILE A 480 12.11 15.56 -18.56
C ILE A 480 12.95 16.55 -19.36
N VAL A 481 12.33 17.59 -19.94
CA VAL A 481 13.04 18.60 -20.73
C VAL A 481 13.98 19.41 -19.83
N ALA A 482 13.54 19.83 -18.65
CA ALA A 482 14.40 20.55 -17.70
C ALA A 482 15.62 19.71 -17.27
N ASP A 483 15.46 18.40 -17.09
CA ASP A 483 16.58 17.50 -16.76
C ASP A 483 17.61 17.39 -17.90
N ALA A 484 17.17 17.46 -19.15
CA ALA A 484 18.06 17.40 -20.31
C ALA A 484 18.88 18.68 -20.51
N TYR A 485 18.31 19.84 -20.16
CA TYR A 485 18.89 21.16 -20.41
C TYR A 485 19.25 21.94 -19.14
N ASN A 486 19.65 21.24 -18.06
CA ASN A 486 20.13 21.85 -16.81
C ASN A 486 19.20 22.91 -16.18
N GLU A 487 17.89 22.63 -16.13
CA GLU A 487 16.87 23.51 -15.55
C GLU A 487 16.76 24.89 -16.25
N GLU A 488 17.15 24.98 -17.52
CA GLU A 488 16.86 26.14 -18.37
C GLU A 488 15.35 26.24 -18.68
N VAL A 489 14.88 27.46 -18.90
CA VAL A 489 13.45 27.78 -18.96
C VAL A 489 12.84 27.12 -20.20
N VAL A 490 11.81 26.32 -19.98
CA VAL A 490 10.98 25.75 -21.04
C VAL A 490 9.70 26.55 -21.11
N MET A 491 9.44 27.14 -22.27
CA MET A 491 8.25 27.95 -22.41
C MET A 491 7.07 27.11 -22.90
N LYS A 492 5.91 27.31 -22.26
CA LYS A 492 4.69 26.55 -22.49
C LYS A 492 3.62 27.47 -23.07
N ILE A 493 2.86 26.92 -24.02
CA ILE A 493 1.62 27.51 -24.50
C ILE A 493 0.45 26.87 -23.74
N VAL A 494 -0.41 27.69 -23.15
CA VAL A 494 -1.57 27.27 -22.39
C VAL A 494 -2.82 27.96 -22.93
N ARG A 495 -3.94 27.24 -22.98
CA ARG A 495 -5.24 27.88 -23.26
C ARG A 495 -5.52 28.99 -22.24
N SER A 496 -5.97 30.14 -22.71
CA SER A 496 -6.51 31.21 -21.87
C SER A 496 -7.68 30.67 -21.05
N GLY A 497 -7.67 30.89 -19.73
CA GLY A 497 -8.76 30.48 -18.85
C GLY A 497 -10.09 31.15 -19.24
N ARG A 498 -11.21 30.48 -18.97
CA ARG A 498 -12.55 31.10 -19.04
C ARG A 498 -12.71 32.10 -17.89
N GLU A 499 -13.63 33.07 -17.98
CA GLU A 499 -13.81 34.10 -16.93
C GLU A 499 -14.06 33.51 -15.51
N ILE A 500 -14.64 32.31 -15.43
CA ILE A 500 -14.94 31.61 -14.17
C ILE A 500 -13.70 30.86 -13.62
N GLU A 501 -12.66 30.68 -14.43
CA GLU A 501 -11.45 29.91 -14.12
C GLU A 501 -10.31 30.80 -13.57
N HIS A 502 -10.61 31.70 -12.62
CA HIS A 502 -9.61 32.62 -12.06
C HIS A 502 -8.32 31.92 -11.57
N GLY A 503 -8.46 30.73 -10.96
CA GLY A 503 -7.31 29.94 -10.50
C GLY A 503 -6.39 29.45 -11.62
N HIS A 504 -6.92 29.22 -12.83
CA HIS A 504 -6.15 28.82 -14.01
C HIS A 504 -5.33 29.98 -14.55
N GLN A 505 -5.96 31.13 -14.71
CA GLN A 505 -5.29 32.33 -15.19
C GLN A 505 -4.16 32.76 -14.24
N SER A 506 -4.46 32.89 -12.94
CA SER A 506 -3.45 33.31 -11.95
C SER A 506 -2.26 32.35 -11.86
N TYR A 507 -2.48 31.04 -12.01
CA TYR A 507 -1.41 30.05 -11.94
C TYR A 507 -0.46 30.15 -13.15
N TYR A 508 -0.99 30.19 -14.37
CA TYR A 508 -0.16 30.17 -15.57
C TYR A 508 0.49 31.52 -15.90
N GLU A 509 -0.17 32.64 -15.59
CA GLU A 509 0.45 33.97 -15.66
C GLU A 509 1.66 34.07 -14.73
N ARG A 510 1.58 33.44 -13.55
CA ARG A 510 2.68 33.46 -12.58
C ARG A 510 3.92 32.69 -13.04
N LEU A 511 3.72 31.71 -13.91
CA LEU A 511 4.77 30.92 -14.56
C LEU A 511 5.33 31.60 -15.82
N GLY A 512 4.74 32.72 -16.27
CA GLY A 512 5.17 33.42 -17.49
C GLY A 512 4.85 32.67 -18.79
N TYR A 513 3.84 31.78 -18.77
CA TYR A 513 3.45 31.02 -19.95
C TYR A 513 2.63 31.85 -20.95
N ILE A 514 2.69 31.49 -22.23
CA ILE A 514 1.91 32.14 -23.29
C ILE A 514 0.47 31.64 -23.26
N ASN A 515 -0.48 32.57 -23.32
CA ASN A 515 -1.90 32.28 -23.38
C ASN A 515 -2.38 32.19 -24.85
N ALA A 516 -2.77 31.00 -25.30
CA ALA A 516 -3.46 30.76 -26.57
C ALA A 516 -4.97 30.97 -26.43
N TYR A 517 -5.63 31.56 -27.42
CA TYR A 517 -7.05 31.89 -27.36
C TYR A 517 -7.87 30.90 -28.22
N SER A 518 -8.84 30.21 -27.62
CA SER A 518 -9.74 29.28 -28.31
C SER A 518 -11.13 29.91 -28.55
N GLU A 519 -11.97 29.30 -29.40
CA GLU A 519 -13.36 29.74 -29.60
C GLU A 519 -14.20 29.78 -28.31
N GLU A 520 -13.79 29.02 -27.29
CA GLU A 520 -14.42 28.98 -25.96
C GLU A 520 -13.95 30.12 -25.02
N SER A 521 -12.98 30.93 -25.44
CA SER A 521 -12.62 32.18 -24.77
C SER A 521 -13.51 33.29 -25.31
N GLU A 522 -14.43 33.80 -24.50
CA GLU A 522 -15.50 34.73 -24.92
C GLU A 522 -14.97 36.13 -25.33
N ASN A 523 -14.23 36.23 -26.44
CA ASN A 523 -13.87 37.51 -27.06
C ASN A 523 -13.82 37.40 -28.59
N SER A 524 -14.43 38.36 -29.28
CA SER A 524 -14.56 38.45 -30.73
C SER A 524 -13.25 38.73 -31.50
N ASP A 525 -12.11 38.87 -30.81
CA ASP A 525 -10.79 39.21 -31.37
C ASP A 525 -9.78 38.04 -31.31
N SER A 526 -10.27 36.78 -31.37
CA SER A 526 -9.41 35.59 -31.20
C SER A 526 -8.33 35.42 -32.28
N PHE A 527 -8.57 35.92 -33.50
CA PHE A 527 -7.65 35.77 -34.64
C PHE A 527 -6.36 36.62 -34.48
N GLU A 528 -6.48 37.93 -34.25
CA GLU A 528 -5.31 38.84 -34.04
C GLU A 528 -4.49 38.44 -32.79
N LYS A 529 -5.14 37.83 -31.79
CA LYS A 529 -4.47 37.37 -30.58
C LYS A 529 -3.68 36.06 -30.78
N ASN A 530 -4.10 35.19 -31.70
CA ASN A 530 -3.38 33.95 -32.01
C ASN A 530 -2.19 34.18 -32.95
N GLU A 531 -2.24 35.16 -33.83
CA GLU A 531 -1.06 35.60 -34.62
C GLU A 531 0.09 36.04 -33.68
N ARG A 532 -0.24 36.80 -32.63
CA ARG A 532 0.73 37.18 -31.57
C ARG A 532 1.32 36.00 -30.79
N VAL A 533 0.59 34.88 -30.67
CA VAL A 533 1.09 33.67 -30.00
C VAL A 533 2.15 33.00 -30.86
N SER A 534 1.93 32.89 -32.17
CA SER A 534 2.92 32.35 -33.11
C SER A 534 4.19 33.19 -33.15
N ASP A 535 4.09 34.52 -33.10
CA ASP A 535 5.25 35.41 -33.04
C ASP A 535 6.06 35.24 -31.74
N GLN A 536 5.40 35.09 -30.59
CA GLN A 536 6.08 34.86 -29.31
C GLN A 536 6.77 33.48 -29.25
N ILE A 537 6.23 32.46 -29.92
CA ILE A 537 6.88 31.15 -30.06
C ILE A 537 8.17 31.29 -30.87
N GLU A 538 8.11 32.00 -32.00
CA GLU A 538 9.27 32.27 -32.83
C GLU A 538 10.35 33.04 -32.06
N GLU A 539 9.97 34.07 -31.30
CA GLU A 539 10.89 34.85 -30.47
C GLU A 539 11.66 33.93 -29.49
N PHE A 540 10.96 33.08 -28.74
CA PHE A 540 11.61 32.19 -27.79
C PHE A 540 12.47 31.11 -28.43
N LEU A 541 12.02 30.52 -29.54
CA LEU A 541 12.82 29.54 -30.28
C LEU A 541 14.10 30.19 -30.85
N THR A 542 14.02 31.45 -31.29
CA THR A 542 15.16 32.22 -31.80
C THR A 542 16.17 32.53 -30.69
N GLU A 543 15.71 32.72 -29.45
CA GLU A 543 16.55 32.86 -28.26
C GLU A 543 17.15 31.52 -27.75
N PHE A 544 17.03 30.43 -28.52
CA PHE A 544 17.46 29.08 -28.15
C PHE A 544 16.73 28.50 -26.94
N ASN A 545 15.52 28.98 -26.60
CA ASN A 545 14.68 28.35 -25.60
C ASN A 545 13.86 27.20 -26.23
N ASN A 546 13.54 26.18 -25.44
CA ASN A 546 12.67 25.08 -25.90
C ASN A 546 11.20 25.44 -25.68
N VAL A 547 10.34 25.00 -26.60
CA VAL A 547 8.88 25.20 -26.50
C VAL A 547 8.17 23.85 -26.40
N ILE A 548 7.24 23.72 -25.45
CA ILE A 548 6.35 22.56 -25.33
C ILE A 548 4.94 22.94 -25.79
N ILE A 549 4.40 22.19 -26.76
CA ILE A 549 3.05 22.40 -27.28
C ILE A 549 2.26 21.08 -27.37
N GLY A 550 1.01 21.14 -26.89
CA GLY A 550 -0.02 20.19 -27.29
C GLY A 550 -0.65 20.73 -28.57
N PRO A 551 -0.40 20.15 -29.76
CA PRO A 551 -0.90 20.69 -31.02
C PRO A 551 -2.43 20.55 -31.13
N GLU A 552 -3.04 19.85 -30.18
CA GLU A 552 -4.47 19.69 -30.03
C GLU A 552 -5.04 20.89 -29.26
N ASN A 553 -6.08 21.54 -29.79
CA ASN A 553 -6.75 22.66 -29.10
C ASN A 553 -7.52 22.22 -27.83
N THR A 554 -7.55 20.93 -27.51
CA THR A 554 -8.20 20.33 -26.34
C THR A 554 -7.53 19.02 -25.96
N SER A 555 -7.88 18.48 -24.80
CA SER A 555 -7.34 17.23 -24.24
C SER A 555 -8.28 16.04 -24.46
N TYR A 556 -7.73 14.83 -24.59
CA TYR A 556 -8.50 13.60 -24.82
C TYR A 556 -8.10 12.47 -23.86
N THR A 557 -8.91 11.41 -23.78
CA THR A 557 -8.49 10.16 -23.15
C THR A 557 -7.41 9.48 -24.00
N THR A 558 -6.60 8.60 -23.40
CA THR A 558 -5.47 7.94 -24.09
C THR A 558 -5.92 7.18 -25.34
N ASP A 559 -7.09 6.53 -25.31
CA ASP A 559 -7.65 5.78 -26.44
C ASP A 559 -8.18 6.66 -27.60
N GLN A 560 -8.55 7.90 -27.29
CA GLN A 560 -9.08 8.86 -28.25
C GLN A 560 -8.00 9.77 -28.85
N SER A 561 -6.93 10.01 -28.09
CA SER A 561 -5.78 10.81 -28.46
C SER A 561 -4.96 10.19 -29.63
N PRO A 562 -4.29 11.00 -30.48
CA PRO A 562 -4.41 12.45 -30.57
C PRO A 562 -5.69 12.90 -31.31
N GLY A 563 -6.21 14.04 -30.89
CA GLY A 563 -7.16 14.91 -31.56
C GLY A 563 -6.60 15.60 -32.81
N VAL A 564 -7.36 16.57 -33.33
CA VAL A 564 -6.96 17.33 -34.53
C VAL A 564 -5.81 18.27 -34.18
N PHE A 565 -4.72 18.22 -34.95
CA PHE A 565 -3.59 19.13 -34.81
C PHE A 565 -3.88 20.47 -35.48
N ASN A 566 -3.63 21.57 -34.77
CA ASN A 566 -3.65 22.92 -35.29
C ASN A 566 -2.41 23.15 -36.19
N ALA A 567 -2.61 23.81 -37.34
CA ALA A 567 -1.57 24.10 -38.31
C ALA A 567 -0.78 25.39 -38.02
N ASP A 568 -1.32 26.34 -37.25
CA ASP A 568 -0.79 27.71 -37.15
C ASP A 568 0.70 27.75 -36.75
N VAL A 569 1.09 26.98 -35.73
CA VAL A 569 2.48 26.92 -35.24
C VAL A 569 3.40 26.22 -36.24
N PHE A 570 2.92 25.20 -36.95
CA PHE A 570 3.70 24.47 -37.95
C PHE A 570 3.88 25.28 -39.24
N GLU A 571 2.85 26.04 -39.64
CA GLU A 571 2.96 26.99 -40.75
C GLU A 571 4.01 28.06 -40.43
N ARG A 572 4.01 28.60 -39.20
CA ARG A 572 5.02 29.57 -38.76
C ARG A 572 6.45 29.03 -38.77
N ILE A 573 6.65 27.79 -38.31
CA ILE A 573 7.97 27.13 -38.31
C ILE A 573 8.63 27.10 -39.68
N LEU A 574 7.85 26.91 -40.76
CA LEU A 574 8.39 26.89 -42.12
C LEU A 574 8.83 28.27 -42.63
N GLU A 575 8.35 29.34 -42.01
CA GLU A 575 8.70 30.72 -42.35
C GLU A 575 9.92 31.23 -41.58
N MET A 576 10.31 30.55 -40.49
CA MET A 576 11.44 30.94 -39.65
C MET A 576 12.76 30.87 -40.41
N GLU A 577 13.65 31.84 -40.19
CA GLU A 577 15.01 31.81 -40.77
C GLU A 577 15.79 30.56 -40.35
N ARG A 578 15.58 30.12 -39.10
CA ARG A 578 16.11 28.86 -38.57
C ARG A 578 14.96 27.95 -38.18
N GLU A 579 14.77 26.91 -38.95
CA GLU A 579 13.80 25.87 -38.66
C GLU A 579 14.21 25.07 -37.40
N PRO A 580 13.40 25.05 -36.32
CA PRO A 580 13.65 24.21 -35.15
C PRO A 580 13.43 22.72 -35.46
N LEU A 581 14.09 21.85 -34.70
CA LEU A 581 13.71 20.44 -34.68
C LEU A 581 12.36 20.28 -33.97
N ILE A 582 11.48 19.49 -34.58
CA ILE A 582 10.26 18.99 -33.95
C ILE A 582 10.59 17.67 -33.25
N VAL A 583 10.36 17.61 -31.94
CA VAL A 583 10.57 16.44 -31.10
C VAL A 583 9.20 15.85 -30.72
N PRO A 584 8.77 14.73 -31.31
CA PRO A 584 7.47 14.14 -30.99
C PRO A 584 7.52 13.38 -29.67
N VAL A 585 6.56 13.65 -28.78
CA VAL A 585 6.49 13.02 -27.46
C VAL A 585 5.13 12.37 -27.26
N VAL A 586 5.12 11.05 -27.17
CA VAL A 586 3.91 10.25 -27.03
C VAL A 586 3.63 10.04 -25.56
N MET A 587 2.45 10.43 -25.10
CA MET A 587 1.96 10.28 -23.73
C MET A 587 0.83 9.26 -23.66
N ALA A 588 0.83 8.44 -22.61
CA ALA A 588 -0.24 7.48 -22.32
C ALA A 588 -0.52 7.36 -20.81
N ASN A 589 -1.78 7.07 -20.48
CA ASN A 589 -2.32 6.79 -19.14
C ASN A 589 -2.34 7.97 -18.15
N PHE A 590 -2.02 9.19 -18.57
CA PHE A 590 -2.15 10.38 -17.71
C PHE A 590 -3.61 10.71 -17.35
N ASP A 591 -4.57 10.19 -18.13
CA ASP A 591 -6.01 10.25 -17.91
C ASP A 591 -6.53 9.21 -16.90
N GLN A 592 -5.63 8.42 -16.31
CA GLN A 592 -5.96 7.40 -15.33
C GLN A 592 -5.34 7.67 -13.96
N ARG A 593 -5.92 7.05 -12.92
CA ARG A 593 -5.40 7.15 -11.55
C ARG A 593 -4.09 6.38 -11.41
N ILE A 594 -3.14 6.93 -10.63
CA ILE A 594 -1.83 6.32 -10.34
C ILE A 594 -1.93 5.01 -9.55
N ARG A 595 -3.10 4.73 -8.97
CA ARG A 595 -3.33 3.56 -8.12
C ARG A 595 -3.12 2.25 -8.88
N ASN A 596 -3.60 2.18 -10.11
CA ASN A 596 -3.63 0.95 -10.91
C ASN A 596 -2.90 1.08 -12.25
N ASN A 597 -2.19 2.19 -12.47
CA ASN A 597 -1.57 2.52 -13.74
C ASN A 597 -0.20 3.15 -13.55
N LYS A 598 0.61 3.09 -14.60
CA LYS A 598 1.86 3.83 -14.73
C LYS A 598 1.71 4.88 -15.81
N PHE A 599 2.22 6.08 -15.55
CA PHE A 599 2.31 7.14 -16.56
C PHE A 599 3.39 6.78 -17.56
N ALA A 600 3.09 6.91 -18.86
CA ALA A 600 3.99 6.45 -19.91
C ALA A 600 4.31 7.58 -20.89
N CYS A 601 5.60 7.68 -21.24
CA CYS A 601 6.14 8.69 -22.14
C CYS A 601 7.17 8.06 -23.08
N GLU A 602 7.04 8.29 -24.39
CA GLU A 602 8.05 7.91 -25.38
C GLU A 602 8.43 9.12 -26.23
N ILE A 603 9.72 9.44 -26.26
CA ILE A 603 10.28 10.52 -27.08
C ILE A 603 10.76 9.90 -28.39
N LYS A 604 10.18 10.33 -29.51
CA LYS A 604 10.54 9.86 -30.85
C LYS A 604 11.72 10.64 -31.42
N GLU A 605 12.29 10.11 -32.49
CA GLU A 605 13.35 10.77 -33.25
C GLU A 605 12.90 12.17 -33.70
N PRO A 606 13.73 13.20 -33.48
CA PRO A 606 13.44 14.56 -33.90
C PRO A 606 13.56 14.71 -35.43
N PHE A 607 12.85 15.68 -36.00
CA PHE A 607 12.91 15.96 -37.44
C PHE A 607 12.72 17.45 -37.77
N LEU A 608 13.20 17.87 -38.94
CA LEU A 608 12.81 19.14 -39.56
C LEU A 608 11.48 18.95 -40.31
N LEU A 609 10.54 19.87 -40.12
CA LEU A 609 9.21 19.80 -40.73
C LEU A 609 9.31 19.76 -42.26
N SER A 610 10.17 20.60 -42.84
CA SER A 610 10.40 20.70 -44.28
C SER A 610 10.96 19.41 -44.87
N GLU A 611 11.82 18.69 -44.15
CA GLU A 611 12.35 17.39 -44.56
C GLU A 611 11.29 16.29 -44.44
N LYS A 612 10.57 16.24 -43.31
CA LYS A 612 9.53 15.23 -43.07
C LYS A 612 8.36 15.35 -44.06
N MET A 613 7.98 16.58 -44.42
CA MET A 613 6.98 16.84 -45.46
C MET A 613 7.44 16.34 -46.83
N LYS A 614 8.70 16.56 -47.21
CA LYS A 614 9.29 16.02 -48.45
C LYS A 614 9.32 14.49 -48.46
N GLU A 615 9.71 13.85 -47.36
CA GLU A 615 9.69 12.38 -47.22
C GLU A 615 8.29 11.81 -47.45
N MET A 616 7.26 12.49 -46.93
CA MET A 616 5.86 12.08 -47.08
C MET A 616 5.25 12.46 -48.44
N ASN A 617 6.00 13.19 -49.28
CA ASN A 617 5.53 13.75 -50.56
C ASN A 617 4.27 14.63 -50.40
N ILE A 618 4.31 15.52 -49.40
CA ILE A 618 3.24 16.47 -49.09
C ILE A 618 3.80 17.89 -49.10
N ASP A 619 3.14 18.80 -49.81
CA ASP A 619 3.55 20.20 -50.00
C ASP A 619 2.78 21.21 -49.13
N ASN A 620 1.73 20.76 -48.41
CA ASN A 620 0.92 21.59 -47.54
C ASN A 620 0.85 21.06 -46.09
N VAL A 621 1.04 21.96 -45.12
CA VAL A 621 1.08 21.65 -43.68
C VAL A 621 -0.20 20.97 -43.19
N LYS A 622 -1.38 21.42 -43.60
CA LYS A 622 -2.66 20.83 -43.15
C LYS A 622 -2.78 19.37 -43.58
N SER A 623 -2.41 19.07 -44.83
CA SER A 623 -2.39 17.69 -45.35
C SER A 623 -1.32 16.84 -44.64
N PHE A 624 -0.17 17.42 -44.30
CA PHE A 624 0.87 16.75 -43.53
C PHE A 624 0.35 16.35 -42.16
N LEU A 625 -0.22 17.30 -41.41
CA LEU A 625 -0.72 17.07 -40.05
C LEU A 625 -1.84 16.01 -40.00
N VAL A 626 -2.71 15.94 -41.00
CA VAL A 626 -3.74 14.87 -41.08
C VAL A 626 -3.11 13.48 -41.19
N ASN A 627 -2.04 13.33 -41.98
CA ASN A 627 -1.36 12.05 -42.15
C ASN A 627 -0.47 11.74 -40.94
N TYR A 628 0.29 12.73 -40.46
CA TYR A 628 1.14 12.59 -39.30
C TYR A 628 0.35 12.24 -38.04
N ARG A 629 -0.85 12.81 -37.86
CA ARG A 629 -1.77 12.43 -36.76
C ARG A 629 -2.12 10.94 -36.79
N LYS A 630 -2.33 10.34 -37.97
CA LYS A 630 -2.64 8.89 -38.09
C LYS A 630 -1.45 8.05 -37.65
N GLU A 631 -0.25 8.45 -38.04
CA GLU A 631 1.01 7.83 -37.59
C GLU A 631 1.19 8.00 -36.08
N PHE A 632 1.00 9.21 -35.55
CA PHE A 632 1.10 9.48 -34.12
C PHE A 632 0.13 8.62 -33.30
N LYS A 633 -1.09 8.39 -33.82
CA LYS A 633 -2.08 7.51 -33.17
C LYS A 633 -1.62 6.05 -33.07
N THR A 634 -0.80 5.55 -33.99
CA THR A 634 -0.25 4.18 -33.86
C THR A 634 0.82 4.14 -32.76
N TYR A 635 1.58 5.23 -32.58
CA TYR A 635 2.53 5.34 -31.47
C TYR A 635 1.84 5.33 -30.10
N VAL A 636 0.73 6.06 -29.93
CA VAL A 636 -0.03 6.07 -28.67
C VAL A 636 -0.49 4.66 -28.30
N LYS A 637 -1.04 3.91 -29.27
CA LYS A 637 -1.48 2.53 -29.05
C LYS A 637 -0.33 1.60 -28.67
N ALA A 638 0.78 1.66 -29.39
CA ALA A 638 1.96 0.85 -29.09
C ALA A 638 2.50 1.13 -27.68
N LEU A 639 2.61 2.41 -27.30
CA LEU A 639 3.05 2.81 -25.97
C LEU A 639 2.08 2.33 -24.88
N GLN A 640 0.78 2.42 -25.11
CA GLN A 640 -0.24 1.95 -24.18
C GLN A 640 -0.14 0.42 -23.95
N GLU A 641 0.11 -0.36 -25.00
CA GLU A 641 0.30 -1.81 -24.91
C GLU A 641 1.61 -2.16 -24.17
N GLU A 642 2.72 -1.48 -24.48
CA GLU A 642 4.00 -1.66 -23.75
C GLU A 642 3.88 -1.26 -22.27
N ALA A 643 3.07 -0.24 -21.99
CA ALA A 643 2.85 0.32 -20.66
C ALA A 643 1.61 -0.22 -19.95
N SER A 644 1.03 -1.34 -20.40
CA SER A 644 0.01 -2.06 -19.64
C SER A 644 0.61 -2.94 -18.54
#